data_AF-A0A1G2Z3Q6-F1
#
_entry.id   AF-A0A1G2Z3Q6-F1
#
_cell.length_a   1.000
_cell.length_b   1.000
_cell.length_c   1.000
_cell.angle_alpha   90.00
_cell.angle_beta   90.00
_cell.angle_gamma   90.00
#
_symmetry.space_group_name_H-M   'P 1'
#
loop_
_entity.id
_entity.type
_entity.pdbx_description
1 polymer ?
#
loop_
_entity_poly.entity_id
_entity_poly.type
_entity_poly.pdbx_seq_one_letter_code
_entity_poly.pdbx_strand_id
1 'polypeptide(L)'
;MVKISSIGSFFEEHVEKIILVIVGIFCAVFLITRVILSPNKVSYDDRNFSPSAIDNYVYEQAQLLRQKLNEPPNQLDPYKSRVNDFLALLDSSIRNVDTTLWPVAPYELGDEAGVAGIYNLPRIGEVNDVAVEHIRAVAYVPINEVTPENPYDKAGNEPNDIDLVTVEAKFDVKQLYDKFKECFVEDVEQQWADPCLARPIFTAVNLQRQELNSDGTWSDWRNVPRTKTEHYQKMFQIIEDIQDLPPGGLKVQMLQFDNKQVQIDLLQPQTYQIASAKEEWFPPVLHRKFLDLQRKDTMEEKRDAREAEKEERDKGQDDKRNRRADSRTGATGRTSRTGSGYSSSGGAGVDLYGGGSTNTRSRDRSRDRQSTTTGRLNEGGRSTTDRRRSSRNRTGTTDPMMDTLSLYGNERLGDVRGGTLRRAPSVNDVYYDYDEIAFDRLTDFSKLREPMVFWHHDDTLEPKKTYRYRIRLGVFNPLAGTNQLNEQDISQKNKVILWSDFSDVTEPVEIPGRSYFFARDIQEAAKIITVTVCQYVLGHWYSEDFKVSKGEAIGDVIENEIEEKKPQRGRSAVGRSAVGRGAGDSRADYLVDRYATLARPEEKTNIPEEIDYSTGAVMVDTMSINDWWGDSTRRTRNYYDMLYSFDGINIEHMPVGTTYWTKDMQTVFNDIAQLEREPQEPFKDFNATRRRSVRPGQGGAYEGMEMYEEMYNQQQMMEGAGGARGRY
;
A
#
# COMPACT_ATOMS: atom_id res chain seq x y z
N MET A 1 -47.33 58.51 2.30
CA MET A 1 -47.15 57.05 2.45
C MET A 1 -47.14 56.46 1.04
N VAL A 2 -45.95 56.36 0.43
CA VAL A 2 -45.76 55.87 -0.95
C VAL A 2 -45.37 54.40 -0.86
N LYS A 3 -46.07 53.53 -1.61
CA LYS A 3 -45.93 52.07 -1.60
C LYS A 3 -44.56 51.65 -2.15
N ILE A 4 -43.70 51.12 -1.29
CA ILE A 4 -42.36 50.59 -1.63
C ILE A 4 -42.42 49.14 -2.19
N SER A 5 -43.62 48.54 -2.30
CA SER A 5 -43.76 47.12 -2.66
C SER A 5 -43.65 46.79 -4.16
N SER A 6 -43.44 47.75 -5.08
CA SER A 6 -43.33 47.46 -6.52
C SER A 6 -41.90 47.47 -7.07
N ILE A 7 -40.89 47.81 -6.26
CA ILE A 7 -39.49 47.83 -6.69
C ILE A 7 -38.84 46.46 -6.51
N GLY A 8 -39.26 45.67 -5.52
CA GLY A 8 -38.69 44.34 -5.23
C GLY A 8 -38.88 43.32 -6.37
N SER A 9 -40.07 43.25 -6.97
CA SER A 9 -40.37 42.27 -8.02
C SER A 9 -39.61 42.52 -9.32
N PHE A 10 -39.25 43.78 -9.61
CA PHE A 10 -38.50 44.12 -10.82
C PHE A 10 -37.03 43.69 -10.71
N PHE A 11 -36.43 43.82 -9.52
CA PHE A 11 -35.07 43.33 -9.27
C PHE A 11 -35.02 41.81 -9.26
N GLU A 12 -35.98 41.13 -8.65
CA GLU A 12 -35.96 39.66 -8.57
C GLU A 12 -36.03 38.99 -9.96
N GLU A 13 -36.82 39.54 -10.88
CA GLU A 13 -36.97 38.99 -12.24
C GLU A 13 -35.79 39.33 -13.18
N HIS A 14 -34.92 40.27 -12.78
CA HIS A 14 -33.81 40.76 -13.62
C HIS A 14 -32.42 40.65 -12.98
N VAL A 15 -32.32 40.23 -11.72
CA VAL A 15 -31.05 40.03 -11.00
C VAL A 15 -30.14 39.05 -11.74
N GLU A 16 -30.68 37.97 -12.30
CA GLU A 16 -29.90 37.00 -13.09
C GLU A 16 -29.25 37.65 -14.32
N LYS A 17 -30.00 38.49 -15.06
CA LYS A 17 -29.50 39.20 -16.24
C LYS A 17 -28.44 40.23 -15.87
N ILE A 18 -28.61 40.92 -14.74
CA ILE A 18 -27.64 41.90 -14.23
C ILE A 18 -26.34 41.19 -13.81
N ILE A 19 -26.43 40.05 -13.13
CA ILE A 19 -25.25 39.25 -12.75
C ILE A 19 -24.51 38.76 -14.00
N LEU A 20 -25.22 38.23 -15.01
CA LEU A 20 -24.59 37.77 -16.25
C LEU A 20 -23.86 38.89 -17.00
N VAL A 21 -24.42 40.10 -17.03
CA VAL A 21 -23.76 41.26 -17.64
C VAL A 21 -22.51 41.66 -16.85
N ILE A 22 -22.57 41.66 -15.52
CA ILE A 22 -21.43 41.99 -14.66
C ILE A 22 -20.30 40.95 -14.85
N VAL A 23 -20.63 39.65 -14.85
CA VAL A 23 -19.66 38.58 -15.07
C VAL A 23 -19.04 38.68 -16.47
N GLY A 24 -19.85 38.97 -17.50
CA GLY A 24 -19.34 39.20 -18.85
C GLY A 24 -18.35 40.36 -18.94
N ILE A 25 -18.63 41.47 -18.25
CA ILE A 25 -17.72 42.62 -18.17
C ILE A 25 -16.43 42.23 -17.44
N PHE A 26 -16.52 41.53 -16.30
CA PHE A 26 -15.33 41.06 -15.58
C PHE A 26 -14.47 40.11 -16.42
N CYS A 27 -15.07 39.15 -17.13
CA CYS A 27 -14.36 38.26 -18.04
C CYS A 27 -13.67 39.03 -19.18
N ALA A 28 -14.34 40.02 -19.77
CA ALA A 28 -13.75 40.86 -20.81
C ALA A 28 -12.57 41.70 -20.27
N VAL A 29 -12.73 42.28 -19.07
CA VAL A 29 -11.65 43.02 -18.39
C VAL A 29 -10.47 42.11 -18.06
N PHE A 30 -10.71 40.90 -17.55
CA PHE A 30 -9.64 39.93 -17.30
C PHE A 30 -8.95 39.48 -18.58
N LEU A 31 -9.68 39.25 -19.66
CA LEU A 31 -9.09 38.89 -20.95
C LEU A 31 -8.21 40.03 -21.48
N ILE A 32 -8.68 41.28 -21.43
CA ILE A 32 -7.88 42.43 -21.87
C ILE A 32 -6.67 42.63 -20.96
N THR A 33 -6.84 42.59 -19.64
CA THR A 33 -5.75 42.89 -18.68
C THR A 33 -4.72 41.77 -18.59
N ARG A 34 -5.14 40.50 -18.61
CA ARG A 34 -4.24 39.34 -18.45
C ARG A 34 -3.72 38.78 -19.76
N VAL A 35 -4.49 38.83 -20.85
CA VAL A 35 -4.08 38.22 -22.13
C VAL A 35 -3.50 39.27 -23.07
N ILE A 36 -4.12 40.45 -23.15
CA ILE A 36 -3.69 41.48 -24.12
C ILE A 36 -2.64 42.42 -23.51
N LEU A 37 -2.79 42.85 -22.26
CA LEU A 37 -1.94 43.89 -21.64
C LEU A 37 -0.79 43.37 -20.77
N SER A 38 -0.88 42.15 -20.21
CA SER A 38 0.22 41.56 -19.44
C SER A 38 0.81 40.34 -20.15
N PRO A 39 1.78 40.50 -21.07
CA PRO A 39 2.58 39.36 -21.49
C PRO A 39 3.32 38.86 -20.24
N ASN A 40 3.13 37.60 -19.86
CA ASN A 40 3.88 36.95 -18.79
C ASN A 40 5.38 37.11 -19.08
N LYS A 41 6.02 38.10 -18.46
CA LYS A 41 7.46 38.34 -18.58
C LYS A 41 8.14 37.58 -17.46
N VAL A 42 9.13 36.79 -17.82
CA VAL A 42 9.96 36.04 -16.88
C VAL A 42 11.26 36.83 -16.71
N SER A 43 11.61 37.21 -15.48
CA SER A 43 12.87 37.89 -15.18
C SER A 43 13.97 36.85 -14.95
N TYR A 44 15.04 36.91 -15.74
CA TYR A 44 16.23 36.08 -15.58
C TYR A 44 17.46 36.96 -15.81
N ASP A 45 18.42 36.94 -14.87
CA ASP A 45 19.67 37.72 -14.95
C ASP A 45 19.44 39.23 -15.21
N ASP A 46 18.58 39.84 -14.39
CA ASP A 46 18.14 41.26 -14.47
C ASP A 46 17.54 41.70 -15.81
N ARG A 47 17.18 40.76 -16.69
CA ARG A 47 16.51 41.00 -17.97
C ARG A 47 15.14 40.35 -17.99
N ASN A 48 14.17 41.05 -18.55
CA ASN A 48 12.79 40.56 -18.69
C ASN A 48 12.60 39.96 -20.07
N PHE A 49 12.37 38.65 -20.14
CA PHE A 49 12.16 37.91 -21.37
C PHE A 49 10.67 37.58 -21.56
N SER A 50 10.23 37.53 -22.83
CA SER A 50 8.98 36.83 -23.15
C SER A 50 9.21 35.32 -23.07
N PRO A 51 8.15 34.50 -22.92
CA PRO A 51 8.29 33.05 -22.79
C PRO A 51 9.03 32.39 -23.97
N SER A 52 8.95 32.93 -25.19
CA SER A 52 9.72 32.40 -26.32
C SER A 52 11.15 32.98 -26.41
N ALA A 53 11.42 34.12 -25.78
CA ALA A 53 12.73 34.76 -25.83
C ALA A 53 13.69 34.17 -24.80
N ILE A 54 13.17 33.65 -23.68
CA ILE A 54 14.00 33.03 -22.64
C ILE A 54 14.62 31.72 -23.15
N ASP A 55 13.88 30.91 -23.91
CA ASP A 55 14.39 29.67 -24.50
C ASP A 55 15.55 29.93 -25.46
N ASN A 56 15.43 30.97 -26.31
CA ASN A 56 16.51 31.38 -27.20
C ASN A 56 17.74 31.88 -26.43
N TYR A 57 17.54 32.65 -25.35
CA TYR A 57 18.64 33.13 -24.51
C TYR A 57 19.38 31.98 -23.80
N VAL A 58 18.63 31.03 -23.24
CA VAL A 58 19.19 29.83 -22.61
C VAL A 58 19.95 28.98 -23.64
N TYR A 59 19.39 28.83 -24.84
CA TYR A 59 20.05 28.13 -25.94
C TYR A 59 21.37 28.80 -26.36
N GLU A 60 21.41 30.12 -26.50
CA GLU A 60 22.63 30.87 -26.80
C GLU A 60 23.70 30.70 -25.70
N GLN A 61 23.30 30.76 -24.42
CA GLN A 61 24.21 30.53 -23.29
C GLN A 61 24.77 29.10 -23.29
N ALA A 62 23.94 28.11 -23.58
CA ALA A 62 24.37 26.72 -23.69
C ALA A 62 25.36 26.51 -24.85
N GLN A 63 25.14 27.15 -25.99
CA GLN A 63 26.08 27.13 -27.12
C GLN A 63 27.41 27.81 -26.78
N LEU A 64 27.38 28.97 -26.11
CA LEU A 64 28.60 29.63 -25.64
C LEU A 64 29.39 28.76 -24.65
N LEU A 65 28.69 28.04 -23.75
CA LEU A 65 29.32 27.12 -22.81
C LEU A 65 29.94 25.92 -23.53
N ARG A 66 29.22 25.34 -24.50
CA ARG A 66 29.72 24.24 -25.34
C ARG A 66 30.93 24.68 -26.17
N GLN A 67 30.94 25.91 -26.64
CA GLN A 67 32.07 26.49 -27.36
C GLN A 67 33.28 26.66 -26.44
N LYS A 68 33.09 27.18 -25.22
CA LYS A 68 34.15 27.27 -24.19
C LYS A 68 34.70 25.91 -23.76
N LEU A 69 33.87 24.87 -23.70
CA LEU A 69 34.29 23.51 -23.35
C LEU A 69 35.07 22.83 -24.49
N ASN A 70 34.80 23.18 -25.74
CA ASN A 70 35.48 22.65 -26.91
C ASN A 70 36.74 23.44 -27.30
N GLU A 71 36.93 24.64 -26.75
CA GLU A 71 38.20 25.35 -26.88
C GLU A 71 39.30 24.53 -26.17
N PRO A 72 40.41 24.21 -26.85
CA PRO A 72 41.50 23.49 -26.22
C PRO A 72 41.97 24.29 -25.00
N PRO A 73 42.18 23.62 -23.85
CA PRO A 73 42.49 24.32 -22.61
C PRO A 73 43.72 25.21 -22.84
N ASN A 74 43.58 26.50 -22.55
CA ASN A 74 44.73 27.41 -22.51
C ASN A 74 45.83 26.73 -21.71
N GLN A 75 47.05 26.74 -22.26
CA GLN A 75 48.23 26.09 -21.69
C GLN A 75 48.27 26.41 -20.19
N LEU A 76 47.89 25.43 -19.36
CA LEU A 76 47.78 25.63 -17.92
C LEU A 76 49.13 26.13 -17.43
N ASP A 77 49.13 27.27 -16.73
CA ASP A 77 50.33 27.75 -16.08
C ASP A 77 50.97 26.59 -15.32
N PRO A 78 52.30 26.38 -15.42
CA PRO A 78 52.96 25.22 -14.86
C PRO A 78 52.56 25.05 -13.39
N TYR A 79 52.07 23.86 -13.05
CA TYR A 79 51.49 23.55 -11.74
C TYR A 79 52.45 23.99 -10.63
N LYS A 80 52.08 25.07 -9.95
CA LYS A 80 52.83 25.56 -8.80
C LYS A 80 52.48 24.65 -7.63
N SER A 81 53.40 23.75 -7.29
CA SER A 81 53.24 22.79 -6.19
C SER A 81 52.76 23.51 -4.93
N ARG A 82 51.50 23.25 -4.55
CA ARG A 82 50.88 23.74 -3.31
C ARG A 82 51.05 22.75 -2.16
N VAL A 83 51.96 21.80 -2.30
CA VAL A 83 52.26 20.83 -1.24
C VAL A 83 52.68 21.54 0.04
N ASN A 84 53.41 22.64 -0.05
CA ASN A 84 53.78 23.44 1.13
C ASN A 84 52.59 24.20 1.73
N ASP A 85 51.64 24.67 0.91
CA ASP A 85 50.42 25.34 1.39
C ASP A 85 49.47 24.32 2.06
N PHE A 86 49.40 23.11 1.51
CA PHE A 86 48.61 22.00 2.06
C PHE A 86 49.24 21.45 3.34
N LEU A 87 50.57 21.27 3.37
CA LEU A 87 51.31 20.92 4.58
C LEU A 87 51.22 22.04 5.63
N ALA A 88 51.19 23.31 5.23
CA ALA A 88 50.94 24.42 6.15
C ALA A 88 49.49 24.42 6.69
N LEU A 89 48.50 23.97 5.92
CA LEU A 89 47.13 23.77 6.43
C LEU A 89 47.03 22.56 7.37
N LEU A 90 47.81 21.50 7.13
CA LEU A 90 47.85 20.28 7.96
C LEU A 90 48.66 20.46 9.25
N ASP A 91 49.80 21.14 9.21
CA ASP A 91 50.60 21.51 10.38
C ASP A 91 49.94 22.61 11.22
N SER A 92 48.85 23.21 10.73
CA SER A 92 48.34 24.47 11.24
C SER A 92 46.84 24.68 10.99
N SER A 93 46.02 23.64 11.19
CA SER A 93 44.57 23.83 11.31
C SER A 93 44.17 24.67 12.55
N ILE A 94 45.13 24.96 13.45
CA ILE A 94 44.92 25.66 14.73
C ILE A 94 45.89 26.85 14.95
N ARG A 95 46.86 27.17 14.08
CA ARG A 95 47.90 28.20 14.41
C ARG A 95 47.38 29.64 14.55
N ASN A 96 46.17 29.94 14.10
CA ASN A 96 45.49 31.23 14.35
C ASN A 96 44.33 31.12 15.36
N VAL A 97 44.20 29.99 16.06
CA VAL A 97 43.44 29.99 17.31
C VAL A 97 44.36 30.61 18.35
N ASP A 98 44.07 31.85 18.69
CA ASP A 98 44.76 32.58 19.75
C ASP A 98 44.79 31.68 20.99
N THR A 99 45.96 31.17 21.38
CA THR A 99 46.09 30.31 22.56
C THR A 99 45.93 31.08 23.87
N THR A 100 45.79 32.42 23.81
CA THR A 100 45.29 33.23 24.94
C THR A 100 43.76 33.26 25.01
N LEU A 101 43.06 32.87 23.94
CA LEU A 101 41.74 32.25 24.06
C LEU A 101 41.97 30.84 24.63
N TRP A 102 42.15 30.79 25.95
CA TRP A 102 41.84 29.58 26.71
C TRP A 102 40.55 28.98 26.11
N PRO A 103 40.42 27.65 25.89
CA PRO A 103 39.08 27.09 25.73
C PRO A 103 38.35 27.64 26.95
N VAL A 104 37.30 28.44 26.71
CA VAL A 104 36.54 29.04 27.80
C VAL A 104 36.25 27.86 28.70
N ALA A 105 36.97 27.79 29.84
CA ALA A 105 36.65 26.83 30.87
C ALA A 105 35.15 27.03 31.03
N PRO A 106 34.31 25.99 30.85
CA PRO A 106 32.87 26.16 30.84
C PRO A 106 32.58 27.06 32.02
N TYR A 107 32.13 28.29 31.71
CA TYR A 107 32.05 29.36 32.67
C TYR A 107 31.38 28.72 33.88
N GLU A 108 32.11 28.55 34.99
CA GLU A 108 31.44 28.18 36.23
C GLU A 108 30.43 29.29 36.37
N LEU A 109 29.15 28.94 36.18
CA LEU A 109 28.02 29.83 36.36
C LEU A 109 28.18 30.34 37.78
N GLY A 110 28.86 31.47 37.92
CA GLY A 110 28.91 32.20 39.17
C GLY A 110 27.44 32.39 39.54
N ASP A 111 27.09 31.93 40.73
CA ASP A 111 25.74 31.89 41.32
C ASP A 111 25.02 33.27 41.38
N GLU A 112 25.55 34.31 40.71
CA GLU A 112 25.15 35.71 40.85
C GLU A 112 24.99 36.47 39.51
N ALA A 113 24.66 35.78 38.40
CA ALA A 113 24.07 36.46 37.24
C ALA A 113 22.55 36.50 37.40
N GLY A 114 22.03 37.69 37.74
CA GLY A 114 20.63 38.12 37.86
C GLY A 114 19.54 37.07 37.64
N VAL A 115 18.75 36.80 38.70
CA VAL A 115 17.54 35.96 38.77
C VAL A 115 17.09 35.45 37.42
N ALA A 116 17.55 34.26 37.05
CA ALA A 116 17.09 33.63 35.82
C ALA A 116 15.56 33.53 35.84
N GLY A 117 14.91 33.83 34.71
CA GLY A 117 13.46 33.73 34.56
C GLY A 117 12.97 32.37 35.07
N ILE A 118 11.94 32.39 35.92
CA ILE A 118 11.26 31.18 36.38
C ILE A 118 10.11 30.92 35.40
N TYR A 119 10.14 29.77 34.73
CA TYR A 119 9.14 29.39 33.73
C TYR A 119 8.28 28.23 34.23
N ASN A 120 7.07 28.12 33.66
CA ASN A 120 6.23 26.93 33.77
C ASN A 120 6.47 26.03 32.56
N LEU A 121 6.33 24.71 32.72
CA LEU A 121 6.44 23.78 31.60
C LEU A 121 5.09 23.62 30.87
N PRO A 122 5.09 23.60 29.53
CA PRO A 122 3.87 23.40 28.77
C PRO A 122 3.36 21.96 28.88
N ARG A 123 2.04 21.79 28.96
CA ARG A 123 1.40 20.48 28.83
C ARG A 123 1.33 20.07 27.36
N ILE A 124 2.04 19.01 26.99
CA ILE A 124 2.20 18.61 25.58
C ILE A 124 0.86 18.33 24.90
N GLY A 125 -0.07 17.65 25.59
CA GLY A 125 -1.41 17.35 25.07
C GLY A 125 -1.62 15.86 24.85
N GLU A 126 -2.72 15.52 24.18
CA GLU A 126 -3.17 14.15 23.95
C GLU A 126 -2.88 13.71 22.50
N VAL A 127 -2.66 12.40 22.33
CA VAL A 127 -2.50 11.77 21.01
C VAL A 127 -3.84 11.13 20.63
N ASN A 128 -4.37 11.52 19.47
CA ASN A 128 -5.72 11.18 19.03
C ASN A 128 -5.72 10.36 17.74
N ASP A 129 -6.90 9.87 17.36
CA ASP A 129 -7.16 9.16 16.10
C ASP A 129 -6.18 8.00 15.83
N VAL A 130 -5.93 7.18 16.86
CA VAL A 130 -5.00 6.05 16.71
C VAL A 130 -5.58 4.97 15.78
N ALA A 131 -4.78 4.52 14.84
CA ALA A 131 -5.10 3.42 13.93
C ALA A 131 -3.95 2.40 13.91
N VAL A 132 -4.30 1.13 13.76
CA VAL A 132 -3.34 0.03 13.68
C VAL A 132 -3.66 -0.87 12.49
N GLU A 133 -2.63 -1.38 11.86
CA GLU A 133 -2.76 -2.38 10.81
C GLU A 133 -1.56 -3.32 10.77
N HIS A 134 -1.82 -4.58 10.44
CA HIS A 134 -0.83 -5.61 10.18
C HIS A 134 -0.76 -5.88 8.69
N ILE A 135 0.47 -5.94 8.17
CA ILE A 135 0.77 -6.36 6.80
C ILE A 135 1.74 -7.53 6.89
N ARG A 136 1.44 -8.60 6.13
CA ARG A 136 2.37 -9.69 5.84
C ARG A 136 2.78 -9.59 4.39
N ALA A 137 4.08 -9.44 4.15
CA ALA A 137 4.62 -9.27 2.81
C ALA A 137 6.05 -9.79 2.71
N VAL A 138 6.52 -9.95 1.48
CA VAL A 138 7.95 -10.02 1.20
C VAL A 138 8.46 -8.60 1.14
N ALA A 139 9.52 -8.32 1.88
CA ALA A 139 10.22 -7.05 1.80
C ALA A 139 11.72 -7.27 1.72
N TYR A 140 12.42 -6.24 1.28
CA TYR A 140 13.87 -6.24 1.25
C TYR A 140 14.44 -6.00 2.65
N VAL A 141 14.75 -7.06 3.39
CA VAL A 141 15.28 -6.98 4.74
C VAL A 141 16.79 -6.70 4.68
N PRO A 142 17.31 -5.75 5.48
CA PRO A 142 18.73 -5.44 5.48
C PRO A 142 19.56 -6.59 6.07
N ILE A 143 20.66 -6.91 5.39
CA ILE A 143 21.63 -7.94 5.81
C ILE A 143 22.59 -7.36 6.84
N ASN A 144 23.06 -6.14 6.59
CA ASN A 144 23.97 -5.42 7.47
C ASN A 144 23.22 -4.39 8.32
N GLU A 145 23.81 -4.00 9.44
CA GLU A 145 23.27 -2.94 10.30
C GLU A 145 23.11 -1.64 9.51
N VAL A 146 21.91 -1.07 9.57
CA VAL A 146 21.59 0.22 8.96
C VAL A 146 22.05 1.33 9.92
N THR A 147 22.90 2.22 9.41
CA THR A 147 23.49 3.34 10.15
C THR A 147 23.50 4.59 9.28
N PRO A 148 23.78 5.79 9.81
CA PRO A 148 23.85 6.99 8.98
C PRO A 148 24.92 6.89 7.87
N GLU A 149 26.00 6.15 8.14
CA GLU A 149 27.07 5.87 7.16
C GLU A 149 26.70 4.75 6.17
N ASN A 150 25.87 3.80 6.61
CA ASN A 150 25.37 2.68 5.82
C ASN A 150 23.83 2.69 5.78
N PRO A 151 23.22 3.62 5.03
CA PRO A 151 21.77 3.76 4.95
C PRO A 151 21.11 2.52 4.34
N TYR A 152 19.81 2.38 4.56
CA TYR A 152 19.04 1.19 4.17
C TYR A 152 19.18 0.80 2.68
N ASP A 153 19.33 1.77 1.78
CA ASP A 153 19.55 1.51 0.35
C ASP A 153 20.97 1.03 0.00
N LYS A 154 21.93 1.16 0.92
CA LYS A 154 23.32 0.70 0.77
C LYS A 154 23.66 -0.50 1.65
N ALA A 155 22.83 -0.82 2.65
CA ALA A 155 23.11 -1.87 3.63
C ALA A 155 23.16 -3.29 3.05
N GLY A 156 22.78 -3.48 1.77
CA GLY A 156 22.59 -4.79 1.17
C GLY A 156 21.31 -5.41 1.71
N ASN A 157 20.41 -5.80 0.82
CA ASN A 157 19.09 -6.28 1.20
C ASN A 157 18.72 -7.57 0.48
N GLU A 158 17.95 -8.41 1.15
CA GLU A 158 17.45 -9.69 0.63
C GLU A 158 15.92 -9.72 0.75
N PRO A 159 15.19 -10.23 -0.26
CA PRO A 159 13.77 -10.50 -0.10
C PRO A 159 13.55 -11.52 1.03
N ASN A 160 12.71 -11.18 2.00
CA ASN A 160 12.33 -12.09 3.08
C ASN A 160 10.92 -11.75 3.61
N ASP A 161 10.26 -12.70 4.26
CA ASP A 161 8.93 -12.53 4.84
C ASP A 161 8.96 -11.72 6.12
N ILE A 162 8.22 -10.62 6.11
CA ILE A 162 8.01 -9.76 7.27
C ILE A 162 6.55 -9.77 7.70
N ASP A 163 6.35 -9.78 9.01
CA ASP A 163 5.11 -9.34 9.63
C ASP A 163 5.40 -7.95 10.18
N LEU A 164 4.67 -6.95 9.69
CA LEU A 164 4.86 -5.56 10.05
C LEU A 164 3.56 -5.01 10.61
N VAL A 165 3.58 -4.55 11.85
CA VAL A 165 2.48 -3.74 12.39
C VAL A 165 2.87 -2.28 12.32
N THR A 166 1.98 -1.46 11.79
CA THR A 166 2.12 0.01 11.81
C THR A 166 1.05 0.60 12.69
N VAL A 167 1.45 1.47 13.61
CA VAL A 167 0.56 2.27 14.45
C VAL A 167 0.69 3.73 14.05
N GLU A 168 -0.41 4.30 13.57
CA GLU A 168 -0.54 5.70 13.17
C GLU A 168 -1.35 6.45 14.22
N ALA A 169 -1.04 7.72 14.44
CA ALA A 169 -1.82 8.60 15.27
C ALA A 169 -1.70 10.06 14.82
N LYS A 170 -2.54 10.92 15.39
CA LYS A 170 -2.57 12.36 15.13
C LYS A 170 -2.25 13.19 16.35
N PHE A 171 -1.62 14.34 16.13
CA PHE A 171 -1.23 15.25 17.20
C PHE A 171 -1.42 16.73 16.80
N ASP A 172 -2.01 17.52 17.69
CA ASP A 172 -2.26 18.96 17.47
C ASP A 172 -0.98 19.78 17.72
N VAL A 173 -0.15 19.87 16.68
CA VAL A 173 1.11 20.61 16.71
C VAL A 173 0.88 22.10 16.90
N LYS A 174 -0.20 22.65 16.34
CA LYS A 174 -0.51 24.07 16.51
C LYS A 174 -0.72 24.41 17.99
N GLN A 175 -1.55 23.62 18.67
CA GLN A 175 -1.79 23.82 20.10
C GLN A 175 -0.49 23.65 20.92
N LEU A 176 0.40 22.72 20.52
CA LEU A 176 1.70 22.58 21.16
C LEU A 176 2.54 23.86 21.05
N TYR A 177 2.67 24.43 19.85
CA TYR A 177 3.41 25.68 19.65
C TYR A 177 2.78 26.86 20.42
N ASP A 178 1.44 26.96 20.41
CA ASP A 178 0.71 27.99 21.15
C ASP A 178 1.03 27.90 22.66
N LYS A 179 1.01 26.69 23.25
CA LYS A 179 1.36 26.47 24.67
C LYS A 179 2.82 26.76 25.00
N PHE A 180 3.74 26.39 24.12
CA PHE A 180 5.17 26.74 24.31
C PHE A 180 5.37 28.26 24.28
N LYS A 181 4.69 28.96 23.37
CA LYS A 181 4.73 30.42 23.30
C LYS A 181 4.11 31.07 24.53
N GLU A 182 2.99 30.54 25.02
CA GLU A 182 2.37 30.96 26.28
C GLU A 182 3.38 30.86 27.44
N CYS A 183 3.98 29.68 27.64
CA CYS A 183 4.88 29.40 28.76
C CYS A 183 6.23 30.13 28.73
N PHE A 184 6.79 30.44 27.54
CA PHE A 184 8.14 31.00 27.42
C PHE A 184 8.18 32.46 26.93
N VAL A 185 7.05 33.02 26.47
CA VAL A 185 7.00 34.38 25.90
C VAL A 185 5.84 35.21 26.45
N GLU A 186 4.62 34.67 26.54
CA GLU A 186 3.43 35.48 26.86
C GLU A 186 3.14 35.58 28.36
N ASP A 187 3.27 34.48 29.11
CA ASP A 187 3.02 34.41 30.56
C ASP A 187 4.25 34.72 31.42
N VAL A 188 5.28 35.29 30.79
CA VAL A 188 6.56 35.61 31.41
C VAL A 188 6.77 37.12 31.34
N GLU A 189 7.44 37.70 32.34
CA GLU A 189 7.82 39.11 32.25
C GLU A 189 8.63 39.35 30.97
N GLN A 190 8.36 40.46 30.28
CA GLN A 190 8.92 40.74 28.95
C GLN A 190 10.46 40.66 28.87
N GLN A 191 11.15 40.94 29.98
CA GLN A 191 12.62 40.86 30.07
C GLN A 191 13.17 39.43 30.09
N TRP A 192 12.34 38.45 30.46
CA TRP A 192 12.67 37.03 30.52
C TRP A 192 12.02 36.22 29.39
N ALA A 193 11.22 36.85 28.52
CA ALA A 193 10.64 36.18 27.36
C ALA A 193 11.75 35.69 26.41
N ASP A 194 11.77 34.38 26.13
CA ASP A 194 12.77 33.76 25.23
C ASP A 194 12.08 32.99 24.10
N PRO A 195 11.99 33.58 22.90
CA PRO A 195 11.43 32.92 21.72
C PRO A 195 12.16 31.65 21.29
N CYS A 196 13.43 31.43 21.70
CA CYS A 196 14.18 30.22 21.35
C CYS A 196 13.66 29.01 22.13
N LEU A 197 13.24 29.21 23.39
CA LEU A 197 12.64 28.16 24.23
C LEU A 197 11.21 27.85 23.80
N ALA A 198 10.51 28.80 23.18
CA ALA A 198 9.15 28.65 22.68
C ALA A 198 9.02 27.77 21.41
N ARG A 199 10.14 27.25 20.87
CA ARG A 199 10.10 26.35 19.72
C ARG A 199 10.25 24.89 20.19
N PRO A 200 9.18 24.09 20.19
CA PRO A 200 9.28 22.67 20.53
C PRO A 200 10.14 21.92 19.50
N ILE A 201 10.93 20.97 19.99
CA ILE A 201 11.74 20.05 19.17
C ILE A 201 11.33 18.63 19.57
N PHE A 202 10.79 17.85 18.63
CA PHE A 202 10.40 16.46 18.90
C PHE A 202 11.66 15.63 19.14
N THR A 203 11.63 14.76 20.15
CA THR A 203 12.80 13.95 20.52
C THR A 203 12.50 12.47 20.63
N ALA A 204 11.23 12.10 20.76
CA ALA A 204 10.87 10.71 20.90
C ALA A 204 9.46 10.41 20.37
N VAL A 205 9.30 9.22 19.81
CA VAL A 205 8.02 8.56 19.60
C VAL A 205 8.11 7.23 20.35
N ASN A 206 7.25 7.03 21.34
CA ASN A 206 7.26 5.82 22.15
C ASN A 206 6.05 4.96 21.82
N LEU A 207 6.30 3.83 21.17
CA LEU A 207 5.33 2.79 20.93
C LEU A 207 5.46 1.72 22.03
N GLN A 208 4.34 1.37 22.67
CA GLN A 208 4.28 0.26 23.61
C GLN A 208 3.29 -0.79 23.14
N ARG A 209 3.58 -2.06 23.46
CA ARG A 209 2.70 -3.19 23.18
C ARG A 209 2.41 -4.03 24.43
N GLN A 210 1.27 -4.69 24.42
CA GLN A 210 0.96 -5.84 25.29
C GLN A 210 0.67 -7.05 24.43
N GLU A 211 1.05 -8.22 24.93
CA GLU A 211 0.76 -9.53 24.33
C GLU A 211 -0.39 -10.19 25.08
N LEU A 212 -1.30 -10.85 24.34
CA LEU A 212 -2.35 -11.67 24.92
C LEU A 212 -1.76 -13.04 25.31
N ASN A 213 -1.76 -13.33 26.60
CA ASN A 213 -1.33 -14.61 27.14
C ASN A 213 -2.37 -15.70 26.85
N SER A 214 -1.95 -16.96 26.95
CA SER A 214 -2.84 -18.13 26.76
C SER A 214 -3.99 -18.23 27.77
N ASP A 215 -3.89 -17.53 28.91
CA ASP A 215 -4.96 -17.45 29.93
C ASP A 215 -6.00 -16.35 29.63
N GLY A 216 -5.82 -15.60 28.53
CA GLY A 216 -6.67 -14.48 28.11
C GLY A 216 -6.34 -13.16 28.80
N THR A 217 -5.30 -13.09 29.64
CA THR A 217 -4.82 -11.84 30.24
C THR A 217 -3.82 -11.13 29.34
N TRP A 218 -3.68 -9.82 29.50
CA TRP A 218 -2.68 -9.03 28.79
C TRP A 218 -1.39 -8.91 29.62
N SER A 219 -0.24 -9.05 28.97
CA SER A 219 1.08 -8.81 29.59
C SER A 219 1.25 -7.38 30.07
N ASP A 220 2.33 -7.09 30.81
CA ASP A 220 2.73 -5.70 31.05
C ASP A 220 3.09 -4.96 29.76
N TRP A 221 2.96 -3.64 29.78
CA TRP A 221 3.38 -2.79 28.67
C TRP A 221 4.89 -2.86 28.47
N ARG A 222 5.31 -3.13 27.24
CA ARG A 222 6.73 -3.16 26.85
C ARG A 222 6.97 -2.17 25.71
N ASN A 223 8.09 -1.45 25.76
CA ASN A 223 8.50 -0.57 24.67
C ASN A 223 8.86 -1.41 23.44
N VAL A 224 8.39 -0.98 22.28
CA VAL A 224 8.73 -1.56 20.99
C VAL A 224 10.02 -0.91 20.48
N PRO A 225 11.03 -1.68 20.06
CA PRO A 225 12.26 -1.11 19.50
C PRO A 225 12.00 -0.47 18.12
N ARG A 226 12.90 0.43 17.70
CA ARG A 226 12.89 0.96 16.32
C ARG A 226 13.23 -0.15 15.32
N THR A 227 12.70 -0.05 14.10
CA THR A 227 12.87 -1.07 13.05
C THR A 227 14.29 -1.14 12.52
N LYS A 228 14.61 -2.26 11.88
CA LYS A 228 15.96 -2.48 11.30
C LYS A 228 16.27 -1.58 10.10
N THR A 229 15.27 -0.95 9.50
CA THR A 229 15.42 -0.01 8.36
C THR A 229 15.94 1.35 8.79
N GLU A 230 15.97 1.64 10.09
CA GLU A 230 16.15 3.00 10.59
C GLU A 230 17.60 3.33 10.92
N HIS A 231 18.17 4.26 10.15
CA HIS A 231 19.56 4.64 10.28
C HIS A 231 19.91 5.46 11.52
N TYR A 232 18.94 6.12 12.16
CA TYR A 232 19.13 6.87 13.40
C TYR A 232 18.68 6.11 14.66
N GLN A 233 18.54 4.78 14.62
CA GLN A 233 18.06 3.97 15.74
C GLN A 233 18.76 4.28 17.08
N LYS A 234 20.09 4.43 17.09
CA LYS A 234 20.86 4.77 18.30
C LYS A 234 20.58 6.18 18.82
N MET A 235 20.35 7.14 17.92
CA MET A 235 20.02 8.52 18.27
C MET A 235 18.59 8.63 18.84
N PHE A 236 17.66 7.80 18.34
CA PHE A 236 16.27 7.77 18.79
C PHE A 236 16.02 6.91 20.03
N GLN A 237 17.08 6.45 20.69
CA GLN A 237 16.95 5.83 22.00
C GLN A 237 16.36 6.83 22.99
N ILE A 238 15.30 6.42 23.69
CA ILE A 238 14.61 7.28 24.65
C ILE A 238 15.49 7.45 25.89
N ILE A 239 15.99 8.68 26.09
CA ILE A 239 16.78 9.08 27.25
C ILE A 239 15.98 10.11 28.04
N GLU A 240 15.44 9.72 29.19
CA GLU A 240 14.56 10.58 29.99
C GLU A 240 15.32 11.45 31.00
N ASP A 241 16.46 10.99 31.51
CA ASP A 241 17.20 11.67 32.57
C ASP A 241 18.48 12.34 32.03
N ILE A 242 18.76 13.55 32.52
CA ILE A 242 19.86 14.38 32.02
C ILE A 242 21.25 13.75 32.20
N GLN A 243 21.41 12.90 33.23
CA GLN A 243 22.67 12.24 33.55
C GLN A 243 23.03 11.13 32.55
N ASP A 244 22.02 10.61 31.85
CA ASP A 244 22.17 9.54 30.87
C ASP A 244 22.39 10.07 29.44
N LEU A 245 22.43 11.39 29.27
CA LEU A 245 22.67 12.00 27.97
C LEU A 245 24.09 11.73 27.46
N PRO A 246 24.27 11.56 26.15
CA PRO A 246 25.59 11.41 25.55
C PRO A 246 26.46 12.67 25.71
N PRO A 247 27.78 12.58 25.43
CA PRO A 247 28.69 13.72 25.49
C PRO A 247 28.15 14.94 24.74
N GLY A 248 28.25 16.12 25.38
CA GLY A 248 27.66 17.36 24.90
C GLY A 248 26.30 17.70 25.51
N GLY A 249 25.64 16.72 26.16
CA GLY A 249 24.42 16.93 26.93
C GLY A 249 23.25 17.45 26.09
N LEU A 250 22.30 18.12 26.77
CA LEU A 250 21.02 18.52 26.18
C LEU A 250 21.17 19.42 24.95
N LYS A 251 22.09 20.39 25.00
CA LYS A 251 22.25 21.38 23.91
C LYS A 251 22.67 20.74 22.59
N VAL A 252 23.58 19.77 22.65
CA VAL A 252 24.03 19.04 21.45
C VAL A 252 22.91 18.15 20.92
N GLN A 253 22.17 17.48 21.80
CA GLN A 253 21.01 16.68 21.41
C GLN A 253 19.94 17.54 20.73
N MET A 254 19.55 18.67 21.33
CA MET A 254 18.59 19.59 20.71
C MET A 254 19.06 20.07 19.32
N LEU A 255 20.35 20.36 19.13
CA LEU A 255 20.89 20.76 17.84
C LEU A 255 20.83 19.62 16.79
N GLN A 256 21.13 18.38 17.20
CA GLN A 256 21.05 17.21 16.32
C GLN A 256 19.61 16.95 15.88
N PHE A 257 18.67 16.97 16.82
CA PHE A 257 17.26 16.77 16.54
C PHE A 257 16.63 17.96 15.83
N ASP A 258 17.15 19.19 15.95
CA ASP A 258 16.63 20.34 15.18
C ASP A 258 16.83 20.19 13.67
N ASN A 259 17.65 19.22 13.23
CA ASN A 259 17.73 18.85 11.84
C ASN A 259 16.37 18.31 11.34
N LYS A 260 15.84 18.94 10.29
CA LYS A 260 14.54 18.58 9.71
C LYS A 260 14.45 17.13 9.25
N GLN A 261 15.50 16.57 8.65
CA GLN A 261 15.49 15.17 8.23
C GLN A 261 15.37 14.24 9.44
N VAL A 262 16.07 14.55 10.54
CA VAL A 262 16.00 13.77 11.79
C VAL A 262 14.60 13.83 12.40
N GLN A 263 13.94 15.00 12.38
CA GLN A 263 12.54 15.12 12.81
C GLN A 263 11.59 14.28 11.95
N ILE A 264 11.77 14.29 10.62
CA ILE A 264 10.95 13.51 9.69
C ILE A 264 11.14 12.03 9.96
N ASP A 265 12.39 11.56 10.04
CA ASP A 265 12.69 10.14 10.26
C ASP A 265 12.21 9.67 11.64
N LEU A 266 12.23 10.55 12.65
CA LEU A 266 11.68 10.27 13.98
C LEU A 266 10.15 10.05 13.93
N LEU A 267 9.42 10.99 13.29
CA LEU A 267 7.95 11.07 13.31
C LEU A 267 7.28 10.17 12.26
N GLN A 268 7.93 10.02 11.11
CA GLN A 268 7.45 9.28 9.95
C GLN A 268 8.57 8.36 9.45
N PRO A 269 8.98 7.37 10.27
CA PRO A 269 10.10 6.49 9.92
C PRO A 269 9.85 5.78 8.60
N GLN A 270 10.95 5.52 7.88
CA GLN A 270 10.89 4.82 6.61
C GLN A 270 10.53 3.33 6.83
N THR A 271 9.48 2.87 6.15
CA THR A 271 9.09 1.45 6.11
C THR A 271 10.09 0.60 5.31
N TYR A 272 9.91 -0.72 5.36
CA TYR A 272 10.59 -1.64 4.47
C TYR A 272 10.16 -1.44 3.02
N GLN A 273 11.10 -1.62 2.09
CA GLN A 273 10.80 -1.66 0.68
C GLN A 273 10.08 -2.99 0.36
N ILE A 274 8.76 -2.92 0.12
CA ILE A 274 7.95 -4.10 -0.18
C ILE A 274 8.33 -4.68 -1.56
N ALA A 275 8.72 -5.95 -1.55
CA ALA A 275 9.09 -6.72 -2.73
C ALA A 275 7.89 -7.43 -3.38
N SER A 276 6.86 -7.75 -2.59
CA SER A 276 5.62 -8.34 -3.10
C SER A 276 4.95 -7.48 -4.18
N ALA A 277 4.57 -8.10 -5.30
CA ALA A 277 4.02 -7.40 -6.47
C ALA A 277 2.67 -6.72 -6.20
N LYS A 278 1.79 -7.40 -5.47
CA LYS A 278 0.41 -6.94 -5.19
C LYS A 278 0.25 -6.13 -3.90
N GLU A 279 1.31 -6.06 -3.10
CA GLU A 279 1.28 -5.41 -1.79
C GLU A 279 2.00 -4.07 -1.83
N GLU A 280 1.49 -3.10 -1.09
CA GLU A 280 2.10 -1.78 -0.97
C GLU A 280 1.81 -1.21 0.40
N TRP A 281 2.85 -0.67 1.03
CA TRP A 281 2.70 -0.10 2.36
C TRP A 281 2.17 1.34 2.28
N PHE A 282 1.18 1.63 3.11
CA PHE A 282 0.73 2.97 3.47
C PHE A 282 0.49 3.03 4.98
N PRO A 283 0.39 4.24 5.59
CA PRO A 283 -0.14 4.37 6.94
C PRO A 283 -1.54 3.72 7.06
N PRO A 284 -1.89 3.08 8.19
CA PRO A 284 -3.11 2.31 8.39
C PRO A 284 -4.40 2.91 7.81
N VAL A 285 -4.64 4.21 7.98
CA VAL A 285 -5.88 4.84 7.47
C VAL A 285 -5.89 4.82 5.93
N LEU A 286 -4.75 5.11 5.30
CA LEU A 286 -4.61 5.12 3.85
C LEU A 286 -4.50 3.73 3.26
N HIS A 287 -3.87 2.78 3.97
CA HIS A 287 -3.76 1.40 3.51
C HIS A 287 -5.13 0.70 3.45
N ARG A 288 -6.00 0.90 4.44
CA ARG A 288 -7.40 0.44 4.36
C ARG A 288 -8.13 0.98 3.12
N LYS A 289 -7.93 2.27 2.81
CA LYS A 289 -8.48 2.91 1.60
C LYS A 289 -7.91 2.27 0.33
N PHE A 290 -6.61 1.99 0.31
CA PHE A 290 -5.93 1.29 -0.78
C PHE A 290 -6.52 -0.10 -1.03
N LEU A 291 -6.64 -0.93 0.01
CA LEU A 291 -7.21 -2.27 -0.10
C LEU A 291 -8.66 -2.24 -0.60
N ASP A 292 -9.48 -1.30 -0.13
CA ASP A 292 -10.85 -1.18 -0.59
C ASP A 292 -10.96 -0.77 -2.06
N LEU A 293 -10.07 0.09 -2.54
CA LEU A 293 -9.98 0.45 -3.97
C LEU A 293 -9.47 -0.72 -4.81
N GLN A 294 -8.44 -1.43 -4.35
CA GLN A 294 -7.91 -2.61 -5.03
C GLN A 294 -8.96 -3.74 -5.13
N ARG A 295 -9.75 -3.96 -4.08
CA ARG A 295 -10.88 -4.90 -4.11
C ARG A 295 -11.96 -4.47 -5.11
N LYS A 296 -12.26 -3.17 -5.20
CA LYS A 296 -13.23 -2.65 -6.19
C LYS A 296 -12.72 -2.85 -7.62
N ASP A 297 -11.47 -2.50 -7.89
CA ASP A 297 -10.84 -2.64 -9.20
C ASP A 297 -10.81 -4.11 -9.64
N THR A 298 -10.41 -5.03 -8.75
CA THR A 298 -10.40 -6.48 -9.05
C THR A 298 -11.80 -7.06 -9.24
N MET A 299 -12.83 -6.55 -8.54
CA MET A 299 -14.22 -6.95 -8.77
C MET A 299 -14.76 -6.43 -10.11
N GLU A 300 -14.40 -5.20 -10.49
CA GLU A 300 -14.76 -4.61 -11.79
C GLU A 300 -14.06 -5.35 -12.93
N GLU A 301 -12.77 -5.64 -12.83
CA GLU A 301 -12.04 -6.44 -13.81
C GLU A 301 -12.64 -7.85 -13.97
N LYS A 302 -12.99 -8.52 -12.86
CA LYS A 302 -13.69 -9.82 -12.90
C LYS A 302 -15.06 -9.72 -13.56
N ARG A 303 -15.77 -8.62 -13.35
CA ARG A 303 -17.06 -8.36 -13.97
C ARG A 303 -16.89 -8.16 -15.48
N ASP A 304 -15.94 -7.34 -15.89
CA ASP A 304 -15.64 -7.04 -17.28
C ASP A 304 -15.15 -8.29 -18.03
N ALA A 305 -14.28 -9.09 -17.40
CA ALA A 305 -13.85 -10.38 -17.95
C ALA A 305 -15.03 -11.34 -18.16
N ARG A 306 -15.99 -11.37 -17.23
CA ARG A 306 -17.20 -12.21 -17.32
C ARG A 306 -18.18 -11.69 -18.36
N GLU A 307 -18.30 -10.36 -18.50
CA GLU A 307 -19.09 -9.72 -19.55
C GLU A 307 -18.47 -9.99 -20.94
N ALA A 308 -17.14 -9.90 -21.07
CA ALA A 308 -16.40 -10.25 -22.28
C ALA A 308 -16.51 -11.73 -22.64
N GLU A 309 -16.34 -12.65 -21.68
CA GLU A 309 -16.53 -14.10 -21.90
C GLU A 309 -17.96 -14.41 -22.35
N LYS A 310 -18.95 -13.74 -21.74
CA LYS A 310 -20.35 -13.89 -22.14
C LYS A 310 -20.57 -13.36 -23.56
N GLU A 311 -19.99 -12.22 -23.92
CA GLU A 311 -20.08 -11.66 -25.27
C GLU A 311 -19.41 -12.58 -26.31
N GLU A 312 -18.25 -13.16 -26.00
CA GLU A 312 -17.58 -14.15 -26.87
C GLU A 312 -18.41 -15.42 -27.03
N ARG A 313 -19.02 -15.89 -25.93
CA ARG A 313 -19.91 -17.05 -25.97
C ARG A 313 -21.16 -16.78 -26.81
N ASP A 314 -21.75 -15.60 -26.69
CA ASP A 314 -22.92 -15.20 -27.45
C ASP A 314 -22.57 -15.05 -28.94
N LYS A 315 -21.43 -14.42 -29.28
CA LYS A 315 -20.88 -14.40 -30.65
C LYS A 315 -20.66 -15.82 -31.21
N GLY A 316 -20.08 -16.72 -30.42
CA GLY A 316 -19.87 -18.11 -30.80
C GLY A 316 -21.17 -18.90 -30.99
N GLN A 317 -22.27 -18.54 -30.31
CA GLN A 317 -23.59 -19.12 -30.54
C GLN A 317 -24.24 -18.57 -31.81
N ASP A 318 -24.12 -17.27 -32.07
CA ASP A 318 -24.65 -16.64 -33.28
C ASP A 318 -23.94 -17.14 -34.55
N ASP A 319 -22.62 -17.33 -34.50
CA ASP A 319 -21.86 -17.96 -35.60
C ASP A 319 -22.33 -19.40 -35.87
N LYS A 320 -22.60 -20.19 -34.82
CA LYS A 320 -23.16 -21.54 -34.95
C LYS A 320 -24.57 -21.51 -35.53
N ARG A 321 -25.39 -20.50 -35.21
CA ARG A 321 -26.73 -20.30 -35.78
C ARG A 321 -26.65 -19.92 -37.25
N ASN A 322 -25.75 -19.00 -37.63
CA ASN A 322 -25.55 -18.57 -39.01
C ASN A 322 -25.07 -19.72 -39.90
N ARG A 323 -24.10 -20.53 -39.44
CA ARG A 323 -23.66 -21.73 -40.18
C ARG A 323 -24.77 -22.75 -40.40
N ARG A 324 -25.70 -22.91 -39.45
CA ARG A 324 -26.87 -23.79 -39.63
C ARG A 324 -27.88 -23.22 -40.62
N ALA A 325 -28.08 -21.91 -40.66
CA ALA A 325 -28.96 -21.26 -41.63
C ALA A 325 -28.46 -21.46 -43.07
N ASP A 326 -27.16 -21.27 -43.31
CA ASP A 326 -26.57 -21.42 -44.65
C ASP A 326 -26.53 -22.88 -45.14
N SER A 327 -26.40 -23.85 -44.23
CA SER A 327 -26.46 -25.27 -44.60
C SER A 327 -27.87 -25.74 -45.02
N ARG A 328 -28.93 -24.99 -44.70
CA ARG A 328 -30.32 -25.38 -45.00
C ARG A 328 -30.84 -24.85 -46.34
N THR A 329 -30.13 -23.90 -46.96
CA THR A 329 -30.48 -23.32 -48.27
C THR A 329 -29.83 -24.03 -49.46
N GLY A 330 -29.00 -25.06 -49.24
CA GLY A 330 -28.29 -25.79 -50.29
C GLY A 330 -28.94 -27.07 -50.86
N ALA A 331 -30.10 -27.50 -50.35
CA ALA A 331 -30.72 -28.78 -50.75
C ALA A 331 -32.18 -28.65 -51.22
N THR A 332 -32.50 -27.69 -52.09
CA THR A 332 -33.71 -27.72 -52.92
C THR A 332 -33.44 -28.43 -54.25
N GLY A 333 -32.99 -29.68 -54.16
CA GLY A 333 -33.03 -30.65 -55.24
C GLY A 333 -34.41 -31.30 -55.36
N ARG A 334 -35.40 -30.52 -55.80
CA ARG A 334 -36.44 -30.89 -56.77
C ARG A 334 -36.97 -32.35 -56.73
N THR A 335 -38.07 -32.59 -56.00
CA THR A 335 -39.14 -33.49 -56.49
C THR A 335 -40.50 -32.92 -56.14
N SER A 336 -41.16 -32.40 -57.18
CA SER A 336 -42.58 -32.07 -57.24
C SER A 336 -43.44 -33.32 -57.15
N ARG A 337 -44.38 -33.39 -56.21
CA ARG A 337 -45.60 -34.16 -56.41
C ARG A 337 -46.78 -33.62 -55.60
N THR A 338 -47.64 -32.96 -56.36
CA THR A 338 -49.09 -32.80 -56.26
C THR A 338 -49.86 -33.93 -55.56
N GLY A 339 -50.92 -33.55 -54.82
CA GLY A 339 -52.01 -34.42 -54.35
C GLY A 339 -52.29 -34.20 -52.86
N SER A 340 -53.30 -33.43 -52.45
CA SER A 340 -54.72 -33.80 -52.38
C SER A 340 -55.00 -34.98 -51.45
N GLY A 341 -55.88 -34.77 -50.46
CA GLY A 341 -56.73 -35.84 -49.91
C GLY A 341 -56.59 -36.13 -48.42
N TYR A 342 -57.57 -35.64 -47.66
CA TYR A 342 -58.45 -36.41 -46.77
C TYR A 342 -57.97 -37.71 -46.09
N SER A 343 -58.25 -37.74 -44.78
CA SER A 343 -58.88 -38.85 -44.03
C SER A 343 -58.08 -40.11 -43.66
N SER A 344 -58.55 -40.66 -42.52
CA SER A 344 -58.52 -42.07 -42.11
C SER A 344 -57.20 -42.57 -41.55
N SER A 345 -57.16 -43.05 -40.29
CA SER A 345 -57.78 -44.31 -39.79
C SER A 345 -56.87 -45.51 -40.01
N GLY A 346 -56.70 -46.30 -38.94
CA GLY A 346 -56.06 -47.61 -38.92
C GLY A 346 -54.56 -47.52 -38.58
N GLY A 347 -54.03 -48.16 -37.54
CA GLY A 347 -54.48 -49.35 -36.84
C GLY A 347 -53.60 -50.54 -37.24
N ALA A 348 -52.98 -51.17 -36.22
CA ALA A 348 -52.21 -52.42 -36.23
C ALA A 348 -50.90 -52.40 -37.05
N GLY A 349 -49.77 -52.95 -36.59
CA GLY A 349 -49.44 -53.86 -35.50
C GLY A 349 -48.21 -54.68 -35.94
N VAL A 350 -47.56 -55.38 -34.99
CA VAL A 350 -46.63 -56.53 -35.20
C VAL A 350 -45.20 -56.15 -35.66
N ASP A 351 -44.05 -56.59 -35.11
CA ASP A 351 -43.66 -57.41 -33.95
C ASP A 351 -42.12 -57.36 -33.74
N LEU A 352 -41.72 -57.63 -32.49
CA LEU A 352 -40.59 -58.44 -31.97
C LEU A 352 -39.07 -58.09 -32.09
N TYR A 353 -38.42 -58.45 -30.96
CA TYR A 353 -37.00 -58.56 -30.56
C TYR A 353 -36.26 -57.25 -30.23
N GLY A 354 -35.64 -57.03 -29.07
CA GLY A 354 -35.40 -57.84 -27.87
C GLY A 354 -34.17 -57.29 -27.12
N GLY A 355 -34.28 -57.04 -25.80
CA GLY A 355 -33.19 -56.88 -24.81
C GLY A 355 -32.25 -55.66 -24.93
N GLY A 356 -31.88 -54.90 -23.88
CA GLY A 356 -32.14 -54.96 -22.46
C GLY A 356 -31.37 -53.84 -21.73
N SER A 357 -31.85 -53.48 -20.54
CA SER A 357 -31.13 -52.83 -19.42
C SER A 357 -30.51 -51.43 -19.62
N THR A 358 -31.08 -50.39 -19.02
CA THR A 358 -30.78 -49.97 -17.63
C THR A 358 -31.64 -48.75 -17.26
N ASN A 359 -31.89 -48.62 -15.97
CA ASN A 359 -32.90 -47.76 -15.35
C ASN A 359 -32.55 -46.27 -15.35
N THR A 360 -33.44 -45.46 -15.94
CA THR A 360 -33.67 -44.07 -15.54
C THR A 360 -35.18 -43.82 -15.50
N ARG A 361 -35.75 -43.72 -14.29
CA ARG A 361 -37.13 -43.23 -14.10
C ARG A 361 -37.10 -41.89 -13.39
N SER A 362 -37.16 -40.84 -14.21
CA SER A 362 -37.80 -39.57 -13.86
C SER A 362 -39.24 -39.84 -13.41
N ARG A 363 -39.67 -39.18 -12.33
CA ARG A 363 -41.09 -39.07 -12.02
C ARG A 363 -41.45 -37.62 -11.74
N ASP A 364 -41.78 -36.98 -12.84
CA ASP A 364 -42.64 -35.81 -12.93
C ASP A 364 -44.10 -36.28 -12.71
N ARG A 365 -44.87 -35.57 -11.88
CA ARG A 365 -46.35 -35.59 -11.85
C ARG A 365 -46.91 -34.60 -10.81
N SER A 366 -47.29 -33.43 -11.31
CA SER A 366 -48.65 -32.86 -11.31
C SER A 366 -49.60 -33.16 -10.13
N ARG A 367 -50.10 -32.05 -9.56
CA ARG A 367 -51.52 -31.71 -9.24
C ARG A 367 -52.47 -32.88 -8.88
N ASP A 368 -53.09 -32.81 -7.70
CA ASP A 368 -54.50 -32.38 -7.64
C ASP A 368 -55.00 -32.10 -6.21
N ARG A 369 -55.88 -31.10 -6.13
CA ARG A 369 -56.62 -30.62 -4.94
C ARG A 369 -57.98 -31.34 -4.88
N GLN A 370 -58.28 -32.01 -3.77
CA GLN A 370 -59.63 -32.29 -3.26
C GLN A 370 -59.58 -32.12 -1.74
N SER A 371 -60.19 -31.09 -1.16
CA SER A 371 -61.59 -31.03 -0.72
C SER A 371 -61.92 -32.05 0.38
N THR A 372 -61.89 -31.59 1.64
CA THR A 372 -62.87 -32.01 2.66
C THR A 372 -63.26 -30.84 3.55
N THR A 373 -64.55 -30.53 3.42
CA THR A 373 -65.46 -29.73 4.23
C THR A 373 -65.52 -30.17 5.70
N THR A 374 -65.59 -29.18 6.61
CA THR A 374 -66.42 -29.04 7.84
C THR A 374 -65.73 -27.98 8.70
N GLY A 375 -66.33 -26.93 9.25
CA GLY A 375 -67.69 -26.42 9.37
C GLY A 375 -67.64 -25.23 10.33
N ARG A 376 -68.79 -24.58 10.54
CA ARG A 376 -69.16 -23.55 11.54
C ARG A 376 -69.15 -22.06 11.17
N LEU A 377 -70.33 -21.52 11.45
CA LEU A 377 -70.95 -20.21 11.28
C LEU A 377 -70.32 -19.09 12.14
N ASN A 378 -70.27 -17.87 11.58
CA ASN A 378 -70.95 -16.65 12.04
C ASN A 378 -70.50 -15.50 11.11
N GLU A 379 -71.40 -14.94 10.30
CA GLU A 379 -72.35 -13.85 10.61
C GLU A 379 -71.75 -12.45 10.36
N GLY A 380 -72.23 -11.82 9.27
CA GLY A 380 -72.54 -10.40 9.16
C GLY A 380 -71.39 -9.38 9.08
N GLY A 381 -71.21 -8.75 7.90
CA GLY A 381 -70.54 -7.45 7.84
C GLY A 381 -70.09 -6.97 6.47
N ARG A 382 -70.98 -6.30 5.74
CA ARG A 382 -70.68 -5.47 4.57
C ARG A 382 -69.56 -4.47 4.86
N SER A 383 -68.57 -4.34 3.97
CA SER A 383 -68.04 -3.02 3.58
C SER A 383 -67.15 -3.14 2.35
N THR A 384 -67.51 -2.37 1.33
CA THR A 384 -66.75 -1.97 0.16
C THR A 384 -65.50 -1.20 0.55
N THR A 385 -64.34 -1.48 -0.06
CA THR A 385 -63.39 -0.47 -0.58
C THR A 385 -62.16 -1.14 -1.18
N ASP A 386 -61.75 -0.58 -2.32
CA ASP A 386 -60.52 -0.85 -3.05
C ASP A 386 -59.28 -0.90 -2.15
N ARG A 387 -58.51 -1.99 -2.26
CA ARG A 387 -57.13 -2.03 -1.76
C ARG A 387 -56.18 -2.54 -2.84
N ARG A 388 -55.54 -1.55 -3.47
CA ARG A 388 -54.23 -1.65 -4.11
C ARG A 388 -53.29 -2.46 -3.20
N ARG A 389 -52.78 -3.58 -3.71
CA ARG A 389 -51.71 -4.36 -3.09
C ARG A 389 -50.40 -3.56 -3.15
N SER A 390 -50.11 -2.88 -2.05
CA SER A 390 -48.74 -2.54 -1.65
C SER A 390 -48.06 -3.82 -1.14
N SER A 391 -47.01 -4.25 -1.81
CA SER A 391 -46.11 -5.30 -1.33
C SER A 391 -45.13 -4.69 -0.33
N ARG A 392 -45.47 -4.80 0.96
CA ARG A 392 -44.50 -4.75 2.06
C ARG A 392 -43.73 -6.06 2.08
N ASN A 393 -42.43 -6.01 1.80
CA ASN A 393 -41.49 -7.00 2.33
C ASN A 393 -40.67 -6.34 3.46
N ARG A 394 -40.84 -6.95 4.64
CA ARG A 394 -40.05 -6.85 5.87
C ARG A 394 -38.59 -7.22 5.58
N THR A 395 -37.62 -6.37 5.92
CA THR A 395 -36.82 -6.34 7.18
C THR A 395 -36.07 -7.63 7.52
N GLY A 396 -34.73 -7.49 7.62
CA GLY A 396 -33.92 -8.15 8.63
C GLY A 396 -32.63 -8.74 8.10
N THR A 397 -31.53 -7.98 8.15
CA THR A 397 -30.36 -8.25 9.01
C THR A 397 -29.44 -7.03 8.87
N THR A 398 -29.40 -6.22 9.92
CA THR A 398 -28.51 -5.06 10.09
C THR A 398 -27.14 -5.56 10.52
N ASP A 399 -26.14 -5.31 9.68
CA ASP A 399 -24.73 -5.47 10.00
C ASP A 399 -24.19 -4.07 10.38
N PRO A 400 -23.69 -3.84 11.61
CA PRO A 400 -23.44 -2.49 12.12
C PRO A 400 -22.09 -1.85 11.71
N MET A 401 -21.34 -2.41 10.75
CA MET A 401 -20.00 -1.87 10.37
C MET A 401 -19.93 -1.12 9.03
N MET A 402 -21.05 -0.85 8.35
CA MET A 402 -21.08 -0.13 7.07
C MET A 402 -21.51 1.35 7.15
N ASP A 403 -21.52 1.95 8.34
CA ASP A 403 -22.14 3.27 8.58
C ASP A 403 -21.17 4.47 8.57
N THR A 404 -19.84 4.26 8.49
CA THR A 404 -18.86 5.36 8.52
C THR A 404 -18.44 5.91 7.15
N LEU A 405 -18.78 5.26 6.03
CA LEU A 405 -18.46 5.76 4.68
C LEU A 405 -19.67 6.00 3.75
N SER A 406 -20.90 5.92 4.25
CA SER A 406 -22.12 6.28 3.50
C SER A 406 -22.27 7.80 3.22
N LEU A 407 -21.22 8.59 3.45
CA LEU A 407 -21.12 10.02 3.12
C LEU A 407 -20.69 10.28 1.66
N TYR A 408 -20.31 9.25 0.89
CA TYR A 408 -20.13 9.36 -0.57
C TYR A 408 -21.33 8.70 -1.29
N GLY A 409 -22.38 9.50 -1.46
CA GLY A 409 -23.66 9.09 -2.00
C GLY A 409 -23.59 8.48 -3.40
N ASN A 410 -24.26 7.34 -3.55
CA ASN A 410 -24.81 6.85 -4.82
C ASN A 410 -25.86 7.85 -5.33
N GLU A 411 -25.42 8.92 -5.98
CA GLU A 411 -26.31 9.77 -6.78
C GLU A 411 -26.68 9.04 -8.06
N ARG A 412 -27.98 8.72 -8.13
CA ARG A 412 -28.64 8.17 -9.31
C ARG A 412 -28.38 9.05 -10.52
N LEU A 413 -27.99 8.41 -11.63
CA LEU A 413 -28.03 8.98 -12.99
C LEU A 413 -29.41 9.59 -13.26
N GLY A 414 -29.48 10.92 -13.22
CA GLY A 414 -30.67 11.68 -13.61
C GLY A 414 -30.45 13.16 -13.36
N ASP A 415 -30.04 13.87 -14.40
CA ASP A 415 -29.95 15.33 -14.49
C ASP A 415 -28.90 16.08 -13.66
N VAL A 416 -27.66 16.16 -14.17
CA VAL A 416 -26.82 17.35 -13.95
C VAL A 416 -26.04 17.69 -15.23
N ARG A 417 -26.60 18.61 -16.02
CA ARG A 417 -25.88 19.35 -17.08
C ARG A 417 -25.02 20.41 -16.38
N GLY A 418 -23.72 20.17 -16.23
CA GLY A 418 -22.75 21.23 -15.91
C GLY A 418 -21.79 21.01 -14.74
N GLY A 419 -21.80 19.85 -14.08
CA GLY A 419 -20.80 19.50 -13.07
C GLY A 419 -19.58 18.85 -13.72
N THR A 420 -18.38 19.33 -13.40
CA THR A 420 -17.11 18.65 -13.69
C THR A 420 -17.26 17.16 -13.36
N LEU A 421 -17.07 16.28 -14.33
CA LEU A 421 -17.11 14.84 -14.16
C LEU A 421 -16.16 14.47 -13.01
N ARG A 422 -16.71 14.20 -11.82
CA ARG A 422 -15.93 13.72 -10.69
C ARG A 422 -15.45 12.33 -11.09
N ARG A 423 -14.15 12.23 -11.39
CA ARG A 423 -13.47 10.95 -11.63
C ARG A 423 -13.77 10.03 -10.44
N ALA A 424 -14.08 8.76 -10.72
CA ALA A 424 -14.23 7.77 -9.67
C ALA A 424 -12.92 7.68 -8.87
N PRO A 425 -12.99 7.52 -7.53
CA PRO A 425 -11.79 7.32 -6.72
C PRO A 425 -10.95 6.18 -7.28
N SER A 426 -9.66 6.40 -7.40
CA SER A 426 -8.69 5.45 -7.94
C SER A 426 -7.54 5.24 -6.97
N VAL A 427 -6.78 4.16 -7.15
CA VAL A 427 -5.59 3.87 -6.32
C VAL A 427 -4.61 5.05 -6.28
N ASN A 428 -4.48 5.81 -7.37
CA ASN A 428 -3.64 7.03 -7.43
C ASN A 428 -4.04 8.10 -6.41
N ASP A 429 -5.32 8.15 -6.01
CA ASP A 429 -5.79 9.13 -5.02
C ASP A 429 -5.21 8.83 -3.63
N VAL A 430 -4.90 7.57 -3.33
CA VAL A 430 -4.24 7.20 -2.06
C VAL A 430 -2.81 7.74 -2.01
N TYR A 431 -2.10 7.73 -3.14
CA TYR A 431 -0.76 8.31 -3.22
C TYR A 431 -0.79 9.84 -3.07
N TYR A 432 -1.79 10.51 -3.64
CA TYR A 432 -1.95 11.95 -3.42
C TYR A 432 -2.26 12.28 -1.96
N ASP A 433 -3.15 11.52 -1.33
CA ASP A 433 -3.44 11.67 0.10
C ASP A 433 -2.18 11.40 0.96
N TYR A 434 -1.37 10.42 0.58
CA TYR A 434 -0.11 10.12 1.25
C TYR A 434 0.88 11.29 1.12
N ASP A 435 1.06 11.82 -0.08
CA ASP A 435 1.93 12.99 -0.34
C ASP A 435 1.47 14.24 0.44
N GLU A 436 0.17 14.38 0.72
CA GLU A 436 -0.37 15.50 1.51
C GLU A 436 -0.03 15.41 3.00
N ILE A 437 0.06 14.19 3.55
CA ILE A 437 0.39 13.98 4.97
C ILE A 437 1.88 13.72 5.20
N ALA A 438 2.63 13.32 4.17
CA ALA A 438 4.05 13.02 4.27
C ALA A 438 4.87 14.30 4.46
N PHE A 439 5.86 14.24 5.34
CA PHE A 439 6.74 15.37 5.59
C PHE A 439 7.89 15.43 4.59
N ASP A 440 8.18 16.65 4.17
CA ASP A 440 9.35 17.00 3.38
C ASP A 440 10.28 17.95 4.14
N ARG A 441 11.46 18.22 3.57
CA ARG A 441 12.44 19.14 4.18
C ARG A 441 11.96 20.60 4.24
N LEU A 442 10.89 20.94 3.53
CA LEU A 442 10.30 22.27 3.48
C LEU A 442 9.15 22.43 4.50
N THR A 443 8.73 21.33 5.12
CA THR A 443 7.64 21.31 6.08
C THR A 443 7.99 22.11 7.32
N ASP A 444 7.21 23.16 7.56
CA ASP A 444 7.33 24.02 8.71
C ASP A 444 6.24 23.67 9.74
N PHE A 445 6.61 22.89 10.75
CA PHE A 445 5.71 22.45 11.82
C PHE A 445 4.97 23.60 12.51
N SER A 446 5.56 24.80 12.56
CA SER A 446 4.92 25.97 13.16
C SER A 446 3.75 26.53 12.33
N LYS A 447 3.66 26.16 11.05
CA LYS A 447 2.61 26.60 10.12
C LYS A 447 1.54 25.54 9.88
N LEU A 448 1.68 24.33 10.42
CA LEU A 448 0.68 23.28 10.31
C LEU A 448 -0.59 23.72 11.04
N ARG A 449 -1.71 23.72 10.30
CA ARG A 449 -3.04 24.08 10.84
C ARG A 449 -3.86 22.86 11.22
N GLU A 450 -3.57 21.73 10.58
CA GLU A 450 -4.22 20.45 10.80
C GLU A 450 -3.35 19.61 11.74
N PRO A 451 -3.96 18.67 12.49
CA PRO A 451 -3.20 17.71 13.27
C PRO A 451 -2.20 16.96 12.39
N MET A 452 -0.96 16.92 12.84
CA MET A 452 0.11 16.15 12.21
C MET A 452 -0.17 14.66 12.34
N VAL A 453 0.05 13.92 11.25
CA VAL A 453 0.04 12.46 11.25
C VAL A 453 1.46 11.94 11.48
N PHE A 454 1.63 11.02 12.41
CA PHE A 454 2.90 10.36 12.70
C PHE A 454 2.67 8.86 12.95
N TRP A 455 3.71 8.04 12.79
CA TRP A 455 3.58 6.58 12.95
C TRP A 455 4.82 5.92 13.52
N HIS A 456 4.65 4.68 13.97
CA HIS A 456 5.72 3.80 14.41
C HIS A 456 5.45 2.37 13.95
N HIS A 457 6.50 1.62 13.68
CA HIS A 457 6.41 0.23 13.22
C HIS A 457 6.83 -0.76 14.32
N ASP A 458 6.30 -1.98 14.25
CA ASP A 458 6.75 -3.14 15.00
C ASP A 458 7.06 -4.28 14.02
N ASP A 459 8.34 -4.63 13.90
CA ASP A 459 8.86 -5.74 13.09
C ASP A 459 9.39 -6.89 13.97
N THR A 460 9.01 -6.90 15.26
CA THR A 460 9.45 -7.88 16.27
C THR A 460 8.33 -8.81 16.71
N LEU A 461 7.39 -9.04 15.81
CA LEU A 461 6.16 -9.80 16.05
C LEU A 461 6.43 -11.30 15.99
N GLU A 462 5.81 -12.04 16.90
CA GLU A 462 5.82 -13.50 16.85
C GLU A 462 4.53 -14.03 16.19
N PRO A 463 4.63 -15.00 15.26
CA PRO A 463 3.45 -15.64 14.68
C PRO A 463 2.55 -16.29 15.74
N LYS A 464 1.24 -16.34 15.48
CA LYS A 464 0.19 -16.91 16.36
C LYS A 464 0.03 -16.18 17.70
N LYS A 465 0.54 -14.95 17.82
CA LYS A 465 0.33 -14.07 18.98
C LYS A 465 -0.65 -12.96 18.64
N THR A 466 -1.30 -12.44 19.68
CA THR A 466 -2.19 -11.28 19.57
C THR A 466 -1.63 -10.13 20.37
N TYR A 467 -1.55 -8.94 19.77
CA TYR A 467 -0.98 -7.75 20.39
C TYR A 467 -1.98 -6.60 20.41
N ARG A 468 -1.80 -5.67 21.35
CA ARG A 468 -2.45 -4.35 21.31
C ARG A 468 -1.44 -3.27 21.65
N TYR A 469 -1.66 -2.06 21.14
CA TYR A 469 -0.67 -1.00 21.15
C TYR A 469 -1.21 0.27 21.79
N ARG A 470 -0.28 1.14 22.21
CA ARG A 470 -0.53 2.56 22.48
C ARG A 470 0.73 3.34 22.11
N ILE A 471 0.55 4.57 21.67
CA ILE A 471 1.65 5.41 21.19
C ILE A 471 1.60 6.78 21.87
N ARG A 472 2.76 7.37 22.14
CA ARG A 472 2.89 8.74 22.63
C ARG A 472 4.09 9.44 22.00
N LEU A 473 4.12 10.76 22.13
CA LEU A 473 5.18 11.58 21.54
C LEU A 473 5.83 12.46 22.62
N GLY A 474 7.13 12.70 22.46
CA GLY A 474 7.95 13.45 23.40
C GLY A 474 8.66 14.62 22.71
N VAL A 475 8.74 15.75 23.40
CA VAL A 475 9.53 16.93 23.00
C VAL A 475 10.61 17.21 24.04
N PHE A 476 11.69 17.87 23.65
CA PHE A 476 12.70 18.27 24.63
C PHE A 476 12.11 19.23 25.68
N ASN A 477 12.49 19.01 26.93
CA ASN A 477 12.40 20.00 27.99
C ASN A 477 13.59 20.96 27.84
N PRO A 478 13.40 22.19 27.34
CA PRO A 478 14.52 23.09 27.09
C PRO A 478 15.17 23.61 28.38
N LEU A 479 14.52 23.41 29.54
CA LEU A 479 14.99 23.83 30.86
C LEU A 479 15.59 22.68 31.69
N ALA A 480 15.71 21.47 31.12
CA ALA A 480 16.26 20.35 31.87
C ALA A 480 17.71 20.65 32.32
N GLY A 481 18.01 20.37 33.59
CA GLY A 481 19.29 20.65 34.24
C GLY A 481 19.46 22.07 34.77
N THR A 482 18.48 22.96 34.52
CA THR A 482 18.52 24.35 35.00
C THR A 482 17.74 24.53 36.31
N ASN A 483 17.91 25.66 36.98
CA ASN A 483 17.08 26.06 38.14
C ASN A 483 15.96 27.04 37.73
N GLN A 484 15.60 27.08 36.45
CA GLN A 484 14.67 28.07 35.87
C GLN A 484 13.21 27.59 35.87
N LEU A 485 12.86 26.61 36.71
CA LEU A 485 11.53 26.01 36.77
C LEU A 485 10.77 26.52 37.99
N ASN A 486 9.47 26.73 37.82
CA ASN A 486 8.57 27.04 38.92
C ASN A 486 8.43 25.84 39.89
N GLU A 487 8.02 26.10 41.13
CA GLU A 487 7.93 25.11 42.22
C GLU A 487 7.13 23.86 41.84
N GLN A 488 6.09 24.02 41.02
CA GLN A 488 5.22 22.93 40.56
C GLN A 488 5.95 21.96 39.62
N ASP A 489 6.91 22.44 38.85
CA ASP A 489 7.63 21.70 37.81
C ASP A 489 9.03 21.26 38.22
N ILE A 490 9.47 21.56 39.46
CA ILE A 490 10.80 21.18 39.98
C ILE A 490 11.06 19.67 39.83
N SER A 491 10.02 18.83 39.94
CA SER A 491 10.15 17.38 39.75
C SER A 491 10.62 16.98 38.33
N GLN A 492 10.37 17.82 37.33
CA GLN A 492 10.77 17.63 35.94
C GLN A 492 12.15 18.24 35.63
N LYS A 493 12.84 18.81 36.61
CA LYS A 493 14.13 19.48 36.43
C LYS A 493 15.17 18.63 35.72
N ASN A 494 15.25 17.34 36.03
CA ASN A 494 16.23 16.44 35.40
C ASN A 494 15.64 15.66 34.23
N LYS A 495 14.36 15.89 33.89
CA LYS A 495 13.67 15.18 32.81
C LYS A 495 13.90 15.91 31.49
N VAL A 496 14.58 15.23 30.59
CA VAL A 496 14.98 15.69 29.25
C VAL A 496 13.80 15.75 28.30
N ILE A 497 12.78 14.91 28.53
CA ILE A 497 11.63 14.76 27.64
C ILE A 497 10.35 15.17 28.37
N LEU A 498 9.57 16.03 27.75
CA LEU A 498 8.18 16.28 28.11
C LEU A 498 7.29 15.38 27.24
N TRP A 499 6.53 14.51 27.88
CA TRP A 499 5.68 13.54 27.19
C TRP A 499 4.25 14.07 26.99
N SER A 500 3.66 13.71 25.86
CA SER A 500 2.21 13.66 25.70
C SER A 500 1.62 12.54 26.56
N ASP A 501 0.31 12.59 26.76
CA ASP A 501 -0.42 11.41 27.21
C ASP A 501 -0.34 10.30 26.14
N PHE A 502 -0.50 9.05 26.56
CA PHE A 502 -0.63 7.94 25.63
C PHE A 502 -1.96 8.05 24.88
N SER A 503 -1.95 7.62 23.62
CA SER A 503 -3.16 7.38 22.85
C SER A 503 -4.07 6.38 23.57
N ASP A 504 -5.32 6.31 23.12
CA ASP A 504 -6.18 5.17 23.37
C ASP A 504 -5.49 3.86 22.96
N VAL A 505 -5.87 2.77 23.62
CA VAL A 505 -5.36 1.43 23.29
C VAL A 505 -6.01 0.96 22.00
N THR A 506 -5.20 0.48 21.06
CA THR A 506 -5.68 0.00 19.77
C THR A 506 -6.53 -1.27 19.90
N GLU A 507 -7.26 -1.59 18.82
CA GLU A 507 -7.86 -2.91 18.68
C GLU A 507 -6.78 -4.01 18.69
N PRO A 508 -7.09 -5.22 19.21
CA PRO A 508 -6.18 -6.35 19.15
C PRO A 508 -5.85 -6.74 17.71
N VAL A 509 -4.58 -7.05 17.47
CA VAL A 509 -4.03 -7.47 16.19
C VAL A 509 -3.50 -8.90 16.34
N GLU A 510 -4.14 -9.85 15.67
CA GLU A 510 -3.70 -11.25 15.63
C GLU A 510 -2.70 -11.43 14.49
N ILE A 511 -1.52 -11.97 14.82
CA ILE A 511 -0.48 -12.27 13.84
C ILE A 511 -0.68 -13.70 13.36
N PRO A 512 -0.98 -13.93 12.07
CA PRO A 512 -1.23 -15.27 11.56
C PRO A 512 -0.01 -16.18 11.73
N GLY A 513 -0.20 -17.49 11.80
CA GLY A 513 0.89 -18.45 11.78
C GLY A 513 1.64 -18.42 10.45
N ARG A 514 2.93 -18.76 10.45
CA ARG A 514 3.73 -19.01 9.23
C ARG A 514 3.84 -20.50 8.88
N SER A 515 3.45 -21.36 9.81
CA SER A 515 3.50 -22.81 9.67
C SER A 515 2.25 -23.44 10.28
N TYR A 516 1.62 -24.32 9.51
CA TYR A 516 0.47 -25.12 9.91
C TYR A 516 0.70 -26.56 9.47
N PHE A 517 0.15 -27.52 10.19
CA PHE A 517 0.08 -28.90 9.70
C PHE A 517 -1.27 -29.52 10.00
N PHE A 518 -1.66 -30.47 9.17
CA PHE A 518 -3.00 -31.03 9.16
C PHE A 518 -2.95 -32.56 8.94
N ALA A 519 -3.50 -33.32 9.87
CA ALA A 519 -3.60 -34.77 9.72
C ALA A 519 -4.71 -35.13 8.72
N ARG A 520 -4.35 -35.63 7.53
CA ARG A 520 -5.27 -35.86 6.41
C ARG A 520 -5.80 -37.27 6.29
N ASP A 521 -4.94 -38.26 6.41
CA ASP A 521 -5.29 -39.67 6.20
C ASP A 521 -4.49 -40.60 7.12
N ILE A 522 -4.98 -41.80 7.38
CA ILE A 522 -4.34 -42.80 8.24
C ILE A 522 -4.33 -44.18 7.60
N GLN A 523 -3.16 -44.82 7.59
CA GLN A 523 -3.02 -46.23 7.28
C GLN A 523 -3.14 -47.06 8.56
N GLU A 524 -4.38 -47.41 8.93
CA GLU A 524 -4.72 -48.02 10.23
C GLU A 524 -3.85 -49.23 10.59
N ALA A 525 -3.57 -50.11 9.61
CA ALA A 525 -2.77 -51.32 9.84
C ALA A 525 -1.31 -51.03 10.25
N ALA A 526 -0.75 -49.92 9.75
CA ALA A 526 0.62 -49.51 10.02
C ALA A 526 0.73 -48.39 11.06
N LYS A 527 -0.41 -47.77 11.44
CA LYS A 527 -0.47 -46.54 12.25
C LYS A 527 0.40 -45.41 11.69
N ILE A 528 0.43 -45.28 10.37
CA ILE A 528 1.12 -44.20 9.67
C ILE A 528 0.09 -43.14 9.30
N ILE A 529 0.33 -41.89 9.66
CA ILE A 529 -0.54 -40.76 9.31
C ILE A 529 0.10 -39.98 8.17
N THR A 530 -0.72 -39.57 7.20
CA THR A 530 -0.33 -38.56 6.21
C THR A 530 -0.66 -37.19 6.77
N VAL A 531 0.36 -36.36 6.99
CA VAL A 531 0.26 -35.01 7.53
C VAL A 531 0.67 -34.03 6.44
N THR A 532 -0.21 -33.11 6.07
CA THR A 532 0.17 -31.99 5.18
C THR A 532 0.77 -30.89 6.05
N VAL A 533 2.00 -30.49 5.77
CA VAL A 533 2.63 -29.32 6.38
C VAL A 533 2.59 -28.18 5.38
N CYS A 534 2.05 -27.04 5.81
CA CYS A 534 1.94 -25.83 5.03
C CYS A 534 2.87 -24.77 5.61
N GLN A 535 3.78 -24.24 4.79
CA GLN A 535 4.76 -23.23 5.17
C GLN A 535 4.59 -21.96 4.32
N TYR A 536 4.62 -20.80 4.97
CA TYR A 536 4.66 -19.50 4.30
C TYR A 536 6.11 -19.09 4.09
N VAL A 537 6.53 -19.01 2.82
CA VAL A 537 7.90 -18.67 2.41
C VAL A 537 7.84 -17.70 1.23
N LEU A 538 8.58 -16.60 1.33
CA LEU A 538 8.74 -15.61 0.28
C LEU A 538 7.41 -15.17 -0.35
N GLY A 539 6.43 -14.88 0.50
CA GLY A 539 5.14 -14.31 0.09
C GLY A 539 4.09 -15.34 -0.28
N HIS A 540 4.45 -16.62 -0.31
CA HIS A 540 3.62 -17.69 -0.86
C HIS A 540 3.49 -18.85 0.13
N TRP A 541 2.34 -19.52 0.08
CA TRP A 541 2.11 -20.77 0.79
C TRP A 541 2.59 -21.95 -0.06
N TYR A 542 3.31 -22.86 0.58
CA TYR A 542 3.70 -24.15 0.02
C TYR A 542 3.22 -25.26 0.94
N SER A 543 2.71 -26.35 0.36
CA SER A 543 2.21 -27.49 1.13
C SER A 543 2.89 -28.78 0.68
N GLU A 544 3.31 -29.62 1.63
CA GLU A 544 3.83 -30.97 1.35
C GLU A 544 3.22 -32.02 2.27
N ASP A 545 2.98 -33.23 1.73
CA ASP A 545 2.44 -34.38 2.45
C ASP A 545 3.55 -35.30 2.99
N PHE A 546 3.65 -35.41 4.31
CA PHE A 546 4.59 -36.31 4.99
C PHE A 546 3.88 -37.54 5.55
N LYS A 547 4.49 -38.72 5.43
CA LYS A 547 4.01 -39.95 6.05
C LYS A 547 4.75 -40.19 7.35
N VAL A 548 4.12 -39.88 8.47
CA VAL A 548 4.74 -39.86 9.79
C VAL A 548 4.31 -41.09 10.58
N SER A 549 5.29 -41.75 11.20
CA SER A 549 5.09 -42.89 12.10
C SER A 549 5.24 -42.48 13.58
N LYS A 550 4.80 -43.34 14.50
CA LYS A 550 5.01 -43.13 15.94
C LYS A 550 6.51 -42.94 16.27
N GLY A 551 6.82 -41.82 16.93
CA GLY A 551 8.16 -41.41 17.35
C GLY A 551 8.92 -40.57 16.32
N GLU A 552 8.34 -40.31 15.15
CA GLU A 552 8.95 -39.53 14.07
C GLU A 552 8.56 -38.05 14.16
N ALA A 553 9.48 -37.18 13.75
CA ALA A 553 9.21 -35.74 13.64
C ALA A 553 8.25 -35.46 12.47
N ILE A 554 7.41 -34.43 12.62
CA ILE A 554 6.48 -34.00 11.58
C ILE A 554 7.18 -32.95 10.71
N GLY A 555 7.32 -33.29 9.42
CA GLY A 555 7.96 -32.47 8.41
C GLY A 555 9.45 -32.80 8.21
N ASP A 556 9.99 -32.39 7.08
CA ASP A 556 11.41 -32.51 6.71
C ASP A 556 11.79 -31.33 5.80
N VAL A 557 13.09 -31.18 5.56
CA VAL A 557 13.62 -30.19 4.62
C VAL A 557 13.52 -30.74 3.19
N ILE A 558 13.00 -29.94 2.27
CA ILE A 558 12.81 -30.33 0.87
C ILE A 558 13.48 -29.33 -0.06
N GLU A 559 14.37 -29.86 -0.91
CA GLU A 559 14.94 -29.13 -2.04
C GLU A 559 13.89 -29.03 -3.15
N ASN A 560 13.55 -27.81 -3.55
CA ASN A 560 12.67 -27.58 -4.68
C ASN A 560 13.46 -27.77 -5.97
N GLU A 561 13.11 -28.79 -6.76
CA GLU A 561 13.63 -28.91 -8.12
C GLU A 561 13.10 -27.74 -8.96
N ILE A 562 13.89 -26.68 -9.07
CA ILE A 562 13.65 -25.60 -10.03
C ILE A 562 13.80 -26.26 -11.41
N GLU A 563 12.68 -26.61 -12.05
CA GLU A 563 12.70 -27.02 -13.44
C GLU A 563 13.33 -25.88 -14.24
N GLU A 564 14.63 -25.99 -14.55
CA GLU A 564 15.30 -25.11 -15.47
C GLU A 564 14.50 -25.18 -16.76
N LYS A 565 13.66 -24.15 -17.01
CA LYS A 565 12.97 -23.99 -18.28
C LYS A 565 14.07 -23.88 -19.32
N LYS A 566 14.42 -25.03 -19.92
CA LYS A 566 15.41 -25.11 -20.99
C LYS A 566 15.05 -23.99 -21.95
N PRO A 567 15.98 -23.05 -22.21
CA PRO A 567 15.68 -21.90 -23.04
C PRO A 567 15.04 -22.47 -24.29
N GLN A 568 13.77 -22.11 -24.54
CA GLN A 568 13.10 -22.49 -25.76
C GLN A 568 13.96 -21.87 -26.84
N ARG A 569 14.91 -22.66 -27.36
CA ARG A 569 15.75 -22.30 -28.48
C ARG A 569 14.74 -21.95 -29.53
N GLY A 570 14.57 -20.63 -29.74
CA GLY A 570 13.71 -20.12 -30.77
C GLY A 570 14.08 -20.93 -32.00
N ARG A 571 13.16 -21.81 -32.41
CA ARG A 571 13.16 -22.27 -33.79
C ARG A 571 12.84 -20.99 -34.54
N SER A 572 13.88 -20.18 -34.76
CA SER A 572 13.93 -19.20 -35.81
C SER A 572 13.51 -20.00 -37.01
N ALA A 573 12.25 -19.85 -37.38
CA ALA A 573 11.72 -20.31 -38.63
C ALA A 573 12.54 -19.53 -39.65
N VAL A 574 13.68 -20.08 -40.03
CA VAL A 574 14.39 -19.76 -41.25
C VAL A 574 13.42 -20.21 -42.33
N GLY A 575 12.46 -19.32 -42.61
CA GLY A 575 11.68 -19.33 -43.81
C GLY A 575 12.69 -19.29 -44.93
N ARG A 576 12.87 -20.44 -45.58
CA ARG A 576 13.42 -20.55 -46.93
C ARG A 576 12.50 -19.75 -47.86
N SER A 577 12.67 -18.43 -47.88
CA SER A 577 12.20 -17.62 -49.00
C SER A 577 13.21 -17.81 -50.12
N ALA A 578 12.74 -18.58 -51.10
CA ALA A 578 13.42 -18.84 -52.35
C ALA A 578 13.70 -17.53 -53.11
N VAL A 579 14.95 -17.39 -53.54
CA VAL A 579 15.38 -16.82 -54.82
C VAL A 579 14.76 -15.46 -55.20
N GLY A 580 15.45 -14.39 -54.82
CA GLY A 580 15.33 -13.07 -55.43
C GLY A 580 16.71 -12.44 -55.56
N ARG A 581 17.36 -12.62 -56.72
CA ARG A 581 18.61 -11.93 -57.09
C ARG A 581 18.36 -10.42 -57.12
N GLY A 582 19.05 -9.69 -56.25
CA GLY A 582 19.16 -8.24 -56.32
C GLY A 582 20.47 -7.81 -55.69
N ALA A 583 21.47 -7.56 -56.52
CA ALA A 583 22.75 -7.00 -56.12
C ALA A 583 22.55 -5.52 -55.75
N GLY A 584 22.99 -5.12 -54.56
CA GLY A 584 22.97 -3.73 -54.15
C GLY A 584 23.24 -3.55 -52.66
N ASP A 585 24.42 -3.06 -52.35
CA ASP A 585 24.85 -2.42 -51.10
C ASP A 585 24.81 -3.20 -49.78
N SER A 586 25.93 -3.85 -49.51
CA SER A 586 26.32 -4.37 -48.20
C SER A 586 27.21 -3.34 -47.49
N ARG A 587 26.67 -2.53 -46.55
CA ARG A 587 27.54 -1.78 -45.62
C ARG A 587 26.94 -1.19 -44.32
N ALA A 588 25.81 -1.68 -43.79
CA ALA A 588 25.20 -1.06 -42.59
C ALA A 588 24.84 -1.98 -41.41
N ASP A 589 25.04 -3.31 -41.46
CA ASP A 589 24.48 -4.22 -40.42
C ASP A 589 25.49 -4.83 -39.42
N TYR A 590 26.70 -4.27 -39.28
CA TYR A 590 27.73 -4.86 -38.39
C TYR A 590 27.92 -4.19 -37.02
N LEU A 591 27.07 -3.23 -36.61
CA LEU A 591 27.29 -2.46 -35.37
C LEU A 591 26.18 -2.56 -34.31
N VAL A 592 25.06 -3.25 -34.55
CA VAL A 592 23.97 -3.35 -33.56
C VAL A 592 24.10 -4.60 -32.65
N ASP A 593 24.87 -5.61 -33.06
CA ASP A 593 24.94 -6.89 -32.33
C ASP A 593 25.99 -6.97 -31.20
N ARG A 594 26.73 -5.89 -30.90
CA ARG A 594 27.80 -5.91 -29.89
C ARG A 594 27.42 -5.38 -28.50
N TYR A 595 26.23 -4.82 -28.31
CA TYR A 595 25.80 -4.29 -27.00
C TYR A 595 24.66 -5.08 -26.33
N ALA A 596 24.12 -6.13 -26.97
CA ALA A 596 23.02 -6.93 -26.42
C ALA A 596 23.47 -8.12 -25.52
N THR A 597 24.74 -8.15 -25.10
CA THR A 597 25.29 -9.20 -24.21
C THR A 597 25.86 -8.65 -22.90
N LEU A 598 25.36 -7.51 -22.43
CA LEU A 598 25.38 -7.26 -20.99
C LEU A 598 24.38 -8.24 -20.39
N ALA A 599 24.92 -9.27 -19.75
CA ALA A 599 24.18 -10.29 -19.02
C ALA A 599 23.04 -9.61 -18.26
N ARG A 600 21.79 -9.92 -18.64
CA ARG A 600 20.66 -9.62 -17.75
C ARG A 600 21.05 -10.19 -16.40
N PRO A 601 21.07 -9.39 -15.32
CA PRO A 601 21.32 -9.92 -13.99
C PRO A 601 20.39 -11.12 -13.80
N GLU A 602 20.96 -12.24 -13.34
CA GLU A 602 20.23 -13.48 -13.12
C GLU A 602 18.91 -13.15 -12.43
N GLU A 603 17.81 -13.44 -13.11
CA GLU A 603 16.46 -13.09 -12.69
C GLU A 603 16.22 -13.89 -11.41
N LYS A 604 16.40 -13.24 -10.24
CA LYS A 604 16.26 -13.89 -8.94
C LYS A 604 14.89 -14.56 -8.91
N THR A 605 14.89 -15.90 -8.88
CA THR A 605 13.66 -16.66 -8.82
C THR A 605 12.98 -16.37 -7.49
N ASN A 606 11.69 -16.04 -7.54
CA ASN A 606 10.81 -15.88 -6.38
C ASN A 606 10.46 -17.21 -5.71
N ILE A 607 10.99 -18.32 -6.22
CA ILE A 607 10.84 -19.67 -5.70
C ILE A 607 12.08 -19.97 -4.83
N PRO A 608 11.92 -20.34 -3.55
CA PRO A 608 13.02 -20.73 -2.69
C PRO A 608 13.63 -22.05 -3.18
N GLU A 609 14.96 -22.17 -3.11
CA GLU A 609 15.69 -23.40 -3.47
C GLU A 609 15.39 -24.56 -2.50
N GLU A 610 15.17 -24.24 -1.24
CA GLU A 610 14.90 -25.19 -0.16
C GLU A 610 13.79 -24.63 0.74
N ILE A 611 12.87 -25.50 1.16
CA ILE A 611 11.86 -25.16 2.16
C ILE A 611 11.99 -26.13 3.33
N ASP A 612 12.22 -25.56 4.52
CA ASP A 612 12.17 -26.28 5.78
C ASP A 612 10.72 -26.42 6.24
N TYR A 613 10.15 -27.63 6.12
CA TYR A 613 8.84 -27.97 6.65
C TYR A 613 8.90 -28.55 8.07
N SER A 614 10.05 -28.53 8.74
CA SER A 614 10.15 -29.06 10.09
C SER A 614 9.28 -28.24 11.06
N THR A 615 8.37 -28.93 11.75
CA THR A 615 7.41 -28.28 12.66
C THR A 615 7.89 -28.25 14.10
N GLY A 616 8.92 -29.04 14.43
CA GLY A 616 9.34 -29.34 15.80
C GLY A 616 8.41 -30.29 16.55
N ALA A 617 7.24 -30.66 16.00
CA ALA A 617 6.34 -31.63 16.60
C ALA A 617 6.78 -33.06 16.31
N VAL A 618 6.58 -33.96 17.28
CA VAL A 618 6.80 -35.40 17.14
C VAL A 618 5.48 -36.14 17.29
N MET A 619 5.21 -37.08 16.39
CA MET A 619 4.02 -37.93 16.46
C MET A 619 4.17 -38.96 17.59
N VAL A 620 3.26 -38.93 18.57
CA VAL A 620 3.32 -39.78 19.78
C VAL A 620 2.54 -41.09 19.61
N ASP A 621 1.30 -41.05 19.11
CA ASP A 621 0.48 -42.24 18.81
C ASP A 621 -0.76 -41.84 17.98
N THR A 622 -1.55 -42.83 17.60
CA THR A 622 -2.90 -42.67 17.04
C THR A 622 -3.92 -43.25 17.99
N MET A 623 -5.02 -42.53 18.24
CA MET A 623 -6.12 -43.02 19.07
C MET A 623 -7.43 -43.06 18.27
N SER A 624 -8.13 -44.19 18.27
CA SER A 624 -9.47 -44.27 17.69
C SER A 624 -10.47 -43.56 18.62
N ILE A 625 -11.17 -42.56 18.12
CA ILE A 625 -12.22 -41.84 18.81
C ILE A 625 -13.59 -42.30 18.29
N ASN A 626 -14.50 -42.58 19.22
CA ASN A 626 -15.90 -42.84 18.94
C ASN A 626 -16.74 -41.84 19.75
N ASP A 627 -17.19 -40.78 19.10
CA ASP A 627 -17.99 -39.71 19.72
C ASP A 627 -19.36 -39.56 19.05
N TRP A 628 -20.15 -38.60 19.55
CA TRP A 628 -21.50 -38.33 19.06
C TRP A 628 -21.60 -36.92 18.47
N TRP A 629 -21.73 -36.86 17.15
CA TRP A 629 -22.06 -35.71 16.29
C TRP A 629 -23.49 -35.20 16.34
N GLY A 630 -23.76 -33.95 16.75
CA GLY A 630 -24.86 -33.13 16.20
C GLY A 630 -25.95 -32.70 17.18
N ASP A 631 -26.44 -31.46 17.02
CA ASP A 631 -27.35 -30.80 17.98
C ASP A 631 -28.73 -31.45 18.08
N SER A 632 -29.26 -31.96 16.96
CA SER A 632 -30.63 -32.50 16.88
C SER A 632 -30.71 -33.99 16.60
N THR A 633 -29.75 -34.55 15.87
CA THR A 633 -29.63 -35.99 15.62
C THR A 633 -28.22 -36.44 15.93
N ARG A 634 -28.03 -37.01 17.12
CA ARG A 634 -26.74 -37.57 17.53
C ARG A 634 -26.39 -38.73 16.61
N ARG A 635 -25.38 -38.54 15.77
CA ARG A 635 -24.79 -39.59 14.92
C ARG A 635 -23.47 -39.99 15.53
N THR A 636 -23.22 -41.29 15.66
CA THR A 636 -21.89 -41.76 16.02
C THR A 636 -20.90 -41.38 14.92
N ARG A 637 -19.71 -40.96 15.32
CA ARG A 637 -18.58 -40.75 14.42
C ARG A 637 -17.43 -41.57 14.94
N ASN A 638 -16.85 -42.35 14.04
CA ASN A 638 -15.59 -43.03 14.28
C ASN A 638 -14.53 -42.34 13.43
N TYR A 639 -13.48 -41.85 14.07
CA TYR A 639 -12.30 -41.26 13.43
C TYR A 639 -11.07 -41.54 14.29
N TYR A 640 -9.90 -41.13 13.81
CA TYR A 640 -8.66 -41.22 14.57
C TYR A 640 -8.20 -39.83 14.96
N ASP A 641 -7.62 -39.71 16.16
CA ASP A 641 -6.82 -38.57 16.57
C ASP A 641 -5.34 -38.89 16.41
N MET A 642 -4.60 -37.98 15.79
CA MET A 642 -3.16 -37.89 15.89
C MET A 642 -2.79 -37.28 17.24
N LEU A 643 -2.03 -38.02 18.05
CA LEU A 643 -1.41 -37.49 19.26
C LEU A 643 -0.01 -37.00 18.93
N TYR A 644 0.30 -35.75 19.27
CA TYR A 644 1.60 -35.15 18.98
C TYR A 644 2.09 -34.28 20.14
N SER A 645 3.38 -33.96 20.16
CA SER A 645 3.97 -33.10 21.18
C SER A 645 5.13 -32.28 20.61
N PHE A 646 5.22 -31.02 21.01
CA PHE A 646 6.36 -30.14 20.69
C PHE A 646 7.48 -30.23 21.72
N ASP A 647 7.17 -30.54 22.98
CA ASP A 647 8.10 -30.51 24.12
C ASP A 647 8.33 -31.87 24.78
N GLY A 648 7.61 -32.91 24.33
CA GLY A 648 7.62 -34.25 24.91
C GLY A 648 6.86 -34.39 26.23
N ILE A 649 6.23 -33.31 26.73
CA ILE A 649 5.50 -33.28 28.00
C ILE A 649 4.00 -33.11 27.75
N ASN A 650 3.64 -32.12 26.93
CA ASN A 650 2.26 -31.81 26.60
C ASN A 650 1.86 -32.56 25.33
N ILE A 651 0.85 -33.42 25.44
CA ILE A 651 0.31 -34.17 24.31
C ILE A 651 -0.93 -33.42 23.78
N GLU A 652 -0.85 -33.01 22.54
CA GLU A 652 -1.93 -32.38 21.79
C GLU A 652 -2.62 -33.39 20.89
N HIS A 653 -3.87 -33.08 20.53
CA HIS A 653 -4.75 -33.96 19.75
C HIS A 653 -5.17 -33.26 18.46
N MET A 654 -5.11 -33.96 17.34
CA MET A 654 -5.60 -33.47 16.06
C MET A 654 -6.43 -34.54 15.34
N PRO A 655 -7.71 -34.29 15.01
CA PRO A 655 -8.52 -35.25 14.28
C PRO A 655 -7.97 -35.49 12.87
N VAL A 656 -7.88 -36.75 12.48
CA VAL A 656 -7.43 -37.18 11.16
C VAL A 656 -8.61 -37.11 10.17
N GLY A 657 -8.44 -36.33 9.11
CA GLY A 657 -9.41 -36.17 8.03
C GLY A 657 -10.20 -34.86 8.09
N THR A 658 -10.29 -34.18 6.94
CA THR A 658 -10.88 -32.83 6.78
C THR A 658 -12.31 -32.73 7.31
N THR A 659 -13.09 -33.81 7.24
CA THR A 659 -14.48 -33.85 7.72
C THR A 659 -14.62 -33.78 9.24
N TYR A 660 -13.54 -34.08 9.98
CA TYR A 660 -13.51 -34.13 11.43
C TYR A 660 -12.81 -32.91 12.06
N TRP A 661 -12.14 -32.09 11.25
CA TRP A 661 -11.51 -30.86 11.70
C TRP A 661 -12.52 -29.83 12.22
N THR A 662 -12.06 -28.95 13.09
CA THR A 662 -12.82 -27.79 13.53
C THR A 662 -13.09 -26.85 12.34
N LYS A 663 -14.11 -25.98 12.46
CA LYS A 663 -14.41 -25.00 11.41
C LYS A 663 -13.22 -24.08 11.14
N ASP A 664 -12.49 -23.73 12.18
CA ASP A 664 -11.33 -22.83 12.08
C ASP A 664 -10.19 -23.51 11.31
N MET A 665 -9.88 -24.78 11.62
CA MET A 665 -8.89 -25.56 10.85
C MET A 665 -9.29 -25.72 9.39
N GLN A 666 -10.56 -26.00 9.11
CA GLN A 666 -11.05 -26.10 7.72
C GLN A 666 -10.94 -24.76 6.99
N THR A 667 -11.23 -23.65 7.68
CA THR A 667 -11.13 -22.30 7.11
C THR A 667 -9.68 -21.99 6.78
N VAL A 668 -8.76 -22.15 7.73
CA VAL A 668 -7.32 -21.93 7.51
C VAL A 668 -6.78 -22.81 6.37
N PHE A 669 -7.11 -24.11 6.36
CA PHE A 669 -6.65 -24.99 5.28
C PHE A 669 -7.19 -24.59 3.90
N ASN A 670 -8.46 -24.21 3.81
CA ASN A 670 -9.05 -23.77 2.55
C ASN A 670 -8.46 -22.44 2.07
N ASP A 671 -8.19 -21.52 3.00
CA ASP A 671 -7.57 -20.23 2.69
C ASP A 671 -6.13 -20.43 2.20
N ILE A 672 -5.35 -21.27 2.87
CA ILE A 672 -3.99 -21.66 2.42
C ILE A 672 -4.06 -22.29 1.03
N ALA A 673 -4.93 -23.28 0.82
CA ALA A 673 -5.08 -23.96 -0.47
C ALA A 673 -5.58 -23.04 -1.60
N GLN A 674 -6.28 -21.94 -1.26
CA GLN A 674 -6.65 -20.90 -2.21
C GLN A 674 -5.45 -20.01 -2.55
N LEU A 675 -4.70 -19.56 -1.54
CA LEU A 675 -3.54 -18.69 -1.70
C LEU A 675 -2.37 -19.39 -2.41
N GLU A 676 -2.16 -20.68 -2.16
CA GLU A 676 -1.16 -21.52 -2.84
C GLU A 676 -1.41 -21.62 -4.35
N ARG A 677 -2.67 -21.45 -4.80
CA ARG A 677 -3.01 -21.46 -6.24
C ARG A 677 -2.82 -20.12 -6.93
N GLU A 678 -2.54 -19.06 -6.18
CA GLU A 678 -2.30 -17.76 -6.79
C GLU A 678 -0.99 -17.79 -7.60
N PRO A 679 -0.99 -17.22 -8.81
CA PRO A 679 0.22 -17.19 -9.62
C PRO A 679 1.29 -16.38 -8.89
N GLN A 680 2.49 -16.96 -8.78
CA GLN A 680 3.64 -16.28 -8.20
C GLN A 680 4.13 -15.22 -9.16
N GLU A 681 4.04 -13.96 -8.75
CA GLU A 681 4.54 -12.82 -9.50
C GLU A 681 5.99 -12.53 -9.11
N PRO A 682 6.84 -12.09 -10.05
CA PRO A 682 8.22 -11.73 -9.74
C PRO A 682 8.23 -10.56 -8.75
N PHE A 683 9.25 -10.52 -7.90
CA PHE A 683 9.42 -9.43 -6.96
C PHE A 683 9.61 -8.09 -7.67
N LYS A 684 9.05 -7.03 -7.08
CA LYS A 684 9.36 -5.65 -7.46
C LYS A 684 10.86 -5.43 -7.26
N ASP A 685 11.54 -4.77 -8.20
CA ASP A 685 12.91 -4.33 -7.96
C ASP A 685 12.97 -3.41 -6.73
N PHE A 686 14.07 -3.50 -5.97
CA PHE A 686 14.29 -2.63 -4.81
C PHE A 686 14.09 -1.14 -5.15
N ASN A 687 14.44 -0.68 -6.34
CA ASN A 687 14.29 0.72 -6.75
C ASN A 687 12.97 1.04 -7.48
N ALA A 688 12.11 0.05 -7.76
CA ALA A 688 10.90 0.26 -8.54
C ALA A 688 9.92 1.22 -7.85
N THR A 689 9.73 1.08 -6.53
CA THR A 689 8.74 1.89 -5.79
C THR A 689 9.18 3.35 -5.67
N ARG A 690 10.49 3.65 -5.61
CA ARG A 690 11.00 5.03 -5.57
C ARG A 690 10.67 5.83 -6.83
N ARG A 691 10.51 5.16 -7.98
CA ARG A 691 10.19 5.86 -9.25
C ARG A 691 8.73 6.30 -9.35
N ARG A 692 7.82 5.75 -8.54
CA ARG A 692 6.38 6.12 -8.58
C ARG A 692 6.06 7.40 -7.81
N SER A 693 6.86 7.78 -6.80
CA SER A 693 6.63 9.03 -6.05
C SER A 693 7.08 10.29 -6.80
N VAL A 694 7.66 10.16 -8.00
CA VAL A 694 7.94 11.31 -8.85
C VAL A 694 6.62 11.75 -9.48
N ARG A 695 6.00 12.78 -8.87
CA ARG A 695 4.78 13.45 -9.33
C ARG A 695 4.69 13.47 -10.86
N PRO A 696 3.71 12.77 -11.47
CA PRO A 696 3.42 12.91 -12.89
C PRO A 696 2.79 14.30 -13.11
N GLY A 697 3.63 15.32 -13.27
CA GLY A 697 3.19 16.70 -13.54
C GLY A 697 4.00 17.81 -12.90
N GLN A 698 4.94 17.51 -12.00
CA GLN A 698 5.84 18.52 -11.44
C GLN A 698 7.26 18.21 -11.88
N GLY A 699 7.67 18.86 -12.98
CA GLY A 699 8.92 18.59 -13.68
C GLY A 699 10.15 18.61 -12.77
N GLY A 700 10.70 17.42 -12.51
CA GLY A 700 12.13 17.25 -12.34
C GLY A 700 12.80 17.52 -13.69
N ALA A 701 13.10 18.79 -13.96
CA ALA A 701 13.71 19.24 -15.21
C ALA A 701 15.19 18.81 -15.40
N TYR A 702 15.69 17.82 -14.65
CA TYR A 702 17.10 17.42 -14.72
C TYR A 702 17.36 15.92 -14.92
N GLU A 703 16.36 15.03 -14.86
CA GLU A 703 16.56 13.59 -15.17
C GLU A 703 15.86 13.11 -16.46
N GLY A 704 15.06 13.97 -17.10
CA GLY A 704 14.32 13.64 -18.32
C GLY A 704 15.04 13.89 -19.66
N MET A 705 16.30 14.36 -19.66
CA MET A 705 16.99 14.70 -20.92
C MET A 705 17.54 13.49 -21.70
N GLU A 706 17.68 12.31 -21.08
CA GLU A 706 18.17 11.13 -21.83
C GLU A 706 17.08 10.50 -22.72
N MET A 707 15.80 10.61 -22.35
CA MET A 707 14.70 10.06 -23.15
C MET A 707 14.27 10.97 -24.32
N TYR A 708 14.62 12.26 -24.29
CA TYR A 708 14.33 13.20 -25.39
C TYR A 708 15.36 13.12 -26.54
N GLU A 709 16.61 12.75 -26.28
CA GLU A 709 17.60 12.53 -27.35
C GLU A 709 17.28 11.29 -28.21
N GLU A 710 16.68 10.25 -27.62
CA GLU A 710 16.34 9.02 -28.35
C GLU A 710 15.13 9.22 -29.29
N MET A 711 14.11 9.96 -28.84
CA MET A 711 12.97 10.33 -29.71
C MET A 711 13.34 11.34 -30.79
N TYR A 712 14.23 12.30 -30.52
CA TYR A 712 14.67 13.25 -31.54
C TYR A 712 15.55 12.60 -32.63
N ASN A 713 16.38 11.62 -32.28
CA ASN A 713 17.13 10.86 -33.28
C ASN A 713 16.22 9.96 -34.13
N GLN A 714 15.14 9.41 -33.56
CA GLN A 714 14.17 8.63 -34.33
C GLN A 714 13.35 9.50 -35.29
N GLN A 715 13.03 10.74 -34.91
CA GLN A 715 12.27 11.67 -35.75
C GLN A 715 13.12 12.31 -36.87
N GLN A 716 14.40 12.63 -36.62
CA GLN A 716 15.30 13.12 -37.68
C GLN A 716 15.63 12.06 -38.73
N MET A 717 15.60 10.76 -38.40
CA MET A 717 15.79 9.70 -39.39
C MET A 717 14.57 9.49 -40.30
N MET A 718 13.37 9.92 -39.90
CA MET A 718 12.16 9.83 -40.75
C MET A 718 11.94 11.07 -41.65
N GLU A 719 12.45 12.25 -41.27
CA GLU A 719 12.31 13.47 -42.07
C GLU A 719 13.37 13.65 -43.18
N GLY A 720 14.47 12.88 -43.15
CA GLY A 720 15.52 12.94 -44.16
C GLY A 720 15.22 12.24 -45.51
N ALA A 721 14.11 11.51 -45.62
CA ALA A 721 13.84 10.65 -46.78
C ALA A 721 12.95 11.29 -47.88
N GLY A 722 12.60 12.58 -47.76
CA GLY A 722 11.61 13.21 -48.63
C GLY A 722 12.03 14.55 -49.21
N GLY A 723 12.88 14.58 -50.24
CA GLY A 723 12.95 15.79 -51.09
C GLY A 723 14.21 16.01 -51.90
N ALA A 724 14.36 15.33 -53.04
CA ALA A 724 15.19 15.82 -54.14
C ALA A 724 14.73 15.29 -55.50
N ARG A 725 13.72 15.93 -56.09
CA ARG A 725 13.49 15.95 -57.55
C ARG A 725 13.16 17.37 -57.96
N GLY A 726 14.17 18.03 -58.54
CA GLY A 726 14.03 19.38 -59.09
C GLY A 726 13.30 19.42 -60.43
N ARG A 727 12.81 20.63 -60.76
CA ARG A 727 12.68 21.15 -62.13
C ARG A 727 12.85 22.68 -62.08
N TYR A 728 13.68 23.15 -63.01
CA TYR A 728 14.07 24.53 -63.38
C TYR A 728 15.13 25.20 -62.53
#